data_AF-A0A6J7R5D3-F1
#
_entry.id   AF-A0A6J7R5D3-F1
#
_cell.length_a   1.000
_cell.length_b   1.000
_cell.length_c   1.000
_cell.angle_alpha   90.00
_cell.angle_beta   90.00
_cell.angle_gamma   90.00
#
_symmetry.space_group_name_H-M   'P 1'
#
loop_
_entity.id
_entity.type
_entity.pdbx_description
1 polymer ?
#
loop_
_entity_poly.entity_id
_entity_poly.type
_entity_poly.pdbx_seq_one_letter_code
_entity_poly.pdbx_strand_id
1 'polypeptide(L)'
;MAVDPSASSLPRNVFVRVDAGAALVVGAVAVAAIERRRADGRTRALVLDLARLWVLWFLVVAVNSVLVHRATMSDALSTAFTFRAHDSAQLGLGVGRVILAVAIALVLASLVVAFEAHGRRVIWLVGVLAAVGWGARIAEAEMSSGFARSLLSLGAFADYIAAGFAVSSISRALLRNGPRPMSRFAVVAAGLLVVLGLGAAVFLVGPLAPDGAGVFDHGLWRAVCGTSVVAGVLIGSLARPALMSSTGVLIERSLAVAAPGLLLGHEGMFVAVVRRYPERLHEDARGVWLAANASPAIVWAVIFAGSFGVLVSWMVIAMHHRRTVRSLLPMPLTVAALASFGLLVRLVTLFNVAPERTDGGDPRFYHVTANLLAHARSFPEPGNWLTDETMRPTALHGPLYPIVLSVSSRFGGTQYIDHKLLSLLIGAGIVLVVILLAREVAGSGVALVAGFLAAVYPNLWILDEILFPEPLAALLTTLAVLFAYRWRASPSWRASAVLGGTIALGALARGEGILLLGLLVLPCVVLPKSLSLGTRVKHLVMVGLVFGLVISPWSLRNVRVFVNVVPLSTNSNELLVYANCDTVYSGGLLGYWDFYCQERIRSAQGEFPGDESQTSLRWRDAGLDYAGDHAAELPKVLAARALRQWEFFRPGQNLALGEDEGRHRASATVALAMYYPMLALGIVGAFVHWRARRWLLPLIVPFLGVTVVALYAYGNARFRAPAEPALCILAAIGLAAVVTRVRGGDSSA
;
A
#
# COMPACT_ATOMS: atom_id res chain seq x y z
N MET A 1 -3.71 -28.95 -27.51
CA MET A 1 -5.13 -29.19 -27.89
C MET A 1 -5.74 -27.84 -28.23
N ALA A 2 -6.62 -27.77 -29.23
CA ALA A 2 -7.38 -26.53 -29.49
C ALA A 2 -8.46 -26.34 -28.41
N VAL A 3 -8.68 -25.10 -27.99
CA VAL A 3 -9.73 -24.73 -27.03
C VAL A 3 -10.93 -24.18 -27.79
N ASP A 4 -12.12 -24.68 -27.46
CA ASP A 4 -13.38 -24.27 -28.05
C ASP A 4 -13.75 -22.82 -27.65
N PRO A 5 -13.96 -21.89 -28.60
CA PRO A 5 -14.34 -20.51 -28.28
C PRO A 5 -15.73 -20.33 -27.65
N SER A 6 -16.57 -21.36 -27.63
CA SER A 6 -17.97 -21.27 -27.19
C SER A 6 -18.21 -21.55 -25.69
N ALA A 7 -17.22 -22.06 -24.96
CA ALA A 7 -17.36 -22.49 -23.56
C ALA A 7 -17.26 -21.35 -22.51
N SER A 8 -17.74 -20.15 -22.83
CA SER A 8 -17.47 -18.92 -22.04
C SER A 8 -18.55 -18.55 -21.00
N SER A 9 -19.06 -19.51 -20.22
CA SER A 9 -20.16 -19.29 -19.26
C SER A 9 -19.83 -19.76 -17.82
N LEU A 10 -18.91 -19.07 -17.15
CA LEU A 10 -18.53 -19.35 -15.76
C LEU A 10 -19.62 -18.91 -14.74
N PRO A 11 -19.78 -19.62 -13.61
CA PRO A 11 -20.84 -19.42 -12.61
C PRO A 11 -20.61 -18.23 -11.66
N ARG A 12 -21.62 -17.97 -10.81
CA ARG A 12 -21.96 -16.61 -10.36
C ARG A 12 -21.71 -16.27 -8.88
N ASN A 13 -21.18 -17.19 -8.07
CA ASN A 13 -20.98 -17.04 -6.62
C ASN A 13 -19.51 -17.27 -6.22
N VAL A 14 -19.03 -16.66 -5.12
CA VAL A 14 -17.70 -16.92 -4.53
C VAL A 14 -17.81 -17.12 -3.02
N PHE A 15 -17.29 -18.24 -2.49
CA PHE A 15 -17.37 -18.64 -1.08
C PHE A 15 -15.99 -18.90 -0.44
N VAL A 16 -15.91 -18.87 0.90
CA VAL A 16 -14.64 -18.79 1.65
C VAL A 16 -14.69 -19.57 2.98
N ARG A 17 -13.58 -20.21 3.37
CA ARG A 17 -13.36 -20.83 4.68
C ARG A 17 -12.35 -20.02 5.51
N VAL A 18 -12.54 -19.90 6.83
CA VAL A 18 -11.71 -19.04 7.70
C VAL A 18 -11.25 -19.82 8.94
N ASP A 19 -9.97 -19.69 9.28
CA ASP A 19 -9.37 -20.29 10.47
C ASP A 19 -9.52 -19.36 11.71
N ALA A 20 -10.11 -19.88 12.79
CA ALA A 20 -10.58 -19.05 13.90
C ALA A 20 -9.47 -18.39 14.74
N GLY A 21 -8.24 -18.93 14.71
CA GLY A 21 -7.13 -18.47 15.56
C GLY A 21 -6.70 -17.02 15.30
N ALA A 22 -6.75 -16.55 14.05
CA ALA A 22 -6.32 -15.20 13.69
C ALA A 22 -7.22 -14.10 14.30
N ALA A 23 -8.54 -14.32 14.29
CA ALA A 23 -9.51 -13.38 14.86
C ALA A 23 -9.35 -13.24 16.39
N LEU A 24 -9.08 -14.35 17.07
CA LEU A 24 -8.83 -14.40 18.51
C LEU A 24 -7.60 -13.58 18.93
N VAL A 25 -6.49 -13.67 18.18
CA VAL A 25 -5.27 -12.89 18.47
C VAL A 25 -5.49 -11.39 18.25
N VAL A 26 -6.15 -10.98 17.17
CA VAL A 26 -6.47 -9.56 16.91
C VAL A 26 -7.40 -9.00 18.00
N GLY A 27 -8.41 -9.77 18.41
CA GLY A 27 -9.30 -9.41 19.51
C GLY A 27 -8.58 -9.27 20.86
N ALA A 28 -7.74 -10.25 21.22
CA ALA A 28 -6.99 -10.23 22.48
C ALA A 28 -5.99 -9.07 22.57
N VAL A 29 -5.28 -8.76 21.48
CA VAL A 29 -4.34 -7.62 21.42
C VAL A 29 -5.09 -6.29 21.53
N ALA A 30 -6.27 -6.16 20.91
CA ALA A 30 -7.12 -4.97 21.07
C ALA A 30 -7.59 -4.80 22.52
N VAL A 31 -8.10 -5.85 23.16
CA VAL A 31 -8.56 -5.83 24.56
C VAL A 31 -7.42 -5.43 25.51
N ALA A 32 -6.25 -6.06 25.39
CA ALA A 32 -5.09 -5.78 26.25
C ALA A 32 -4.54 -4.33 26.07
N ALA A 33 -4.70 -3.73 24.89
CA ALA A 33 -4.33 -2.35 24.64
C ALA A 33 -5.31 -1.32 25.24
N ILE A 34 -6.60 -1.67 25.38
CA ILE A 34 -7.67 -0.77 25.81
C ILE A 34 -7.69 -0.53 27.34
N GLU A 35 -7.25 -1.50 28.15
CA GLU A 35 -7.47 -1.46 29.60
C GLU A 35 -6.83 -0.29 30.35
N ARG A 36 -5.69 0.24 29.88
CA ARG A 36 -4.72 0.93 30.75
C ARG A 36 -5.06 2.38 31.17
N ARG A 37 -6.36 2.80 31.21
CA ARG A 37 -7.03 3.71 32.19
C ARG A 37 -8.22 4.72 31.91
N ARG A 38 -8.62 5.55 30.90
CA ARG A 38 -8.48 5.88 29.43
C ARG A 38 -8.93 7.38 29.17
N ALA A 39 -8.56 8.22 28.18
CA ALA A 39 -8.89 9.71 28.20
C ALA A 39 -9.02 10.40 26.79
N ASP A 40 -9.45 11.67 26.53
CA ASP A 40 -9.78 12.88 27.36
C ASP A 40 -10.80 13.90 26.67
N GLY A 41 -11.04 15.11 27.24
CA GLY A 41 -12.29 15.91 27.12
C GLY A 41 -12.56 16.83 25.90
N ARG A 42 -11.56 17.27 25.11
CA ARG A 42 -11.82 18.10 23.89
C ARG A 42 -12.42 17.30 22.71
N THR A 43 -12.48 15.97 22.82
CA THR A 43 -12.84 15.04 21.73
C THR A 43 -14.33 15.00 21.40
N ARG A 44 -15.22 15.48 22.29
CA ARG A 44 -16.68 15.33 22.17
C ARG A 44 -17.31 15.93 20.90
N ALA A 45 -16.81 17.06 20.41
CA ALA A 45 -17.38 17.69 19.21
C ALA A 45 -17.14 16.84 17.95
N LEU A 46 -15.89 16.42 17.73
CA LEU A 46 -15.47 15.68 16.54
C LEU A 46 -16.23 14.36 16.35
N VAL A 47 -16.54 13.66 17.45
CA VAL A 47 -17.28 12.39 17.43
C VAL A 47 -18.76 12.59 17.09
N LEU A 48 -19.37 13.67 17.58
CA LEU A 48 -20.75 14.03 17.24
C LEU A 48 -20.89 14.39 15.75
N ASP A 49 -19.96 15.14 15.20
CA ASP A 49 -20.00 15.56 13.79
C ASP A 49 -19.67 14.40 12.82
N LEU A 50 -18.78 13.48 13.21
CA LEU A 50 -18.59 12.22 12.49
C LEU A 50 -19.87 11.36 12.49
N ALA A 51 -20.54 11.20 13.64
CA ALA A 51 -21.79 10.43 13.72
C ALA A 51 -22.93 11.05 12.87
N ARG A 52 -23.01 12.38 12.80
CA ARG A 52 -23.94 13.12 11.92
C ARG A 52 -23.66 12.85 10.44
N LEU A 53 -22.40 12.87 10.02
CA LEU A 53 -21.99 12.55 8.65
C LEU A 53 -22.37 11.11 8.25
N TRP A 54 -22.27 10.14 9.17
CA TRP A 54 -22.68 8.75 8.94
C TRP A 54 -24.18 8.59 8.63
N VAL A 55 -25.05 9.26 9.40
CA VAL A 55 -26.50 9.23 9.18
C VAL A 55 -26.88 9.89 7.84
N LEU A 56 -26.24 11.02 7.53
CA LEU A 56 -26.44 11.73 6.26
C LEU A 56 -26.04 10.83 5.07
N TRP A 57 -24.90 10.15 5.18
CA TRP A 57 -24.31 9.34 4.14
C TRP A 57 -25.14 8.07 3.82
N PHE A 58 -25.85 7.48 4.78
CA PHE A 58 -26.72 6.33 4.48
C PHE A 58 -27.93 6.70 3.61
N LEU A 59 -28.54 7.88 3.86
CA LEU A 59 -29.64 8.41 3.05
C LEU A 59 -29.21 8.67 1.59
N VAL A 60 -27.95 9.05 1.36
CA VAL A 60 -27.38 9.27 0.02
C VAL A 60 -27.46 7.99 -0.82
N VAL A 61 -27.07 6.86 -0.24
CA VAL A 61 -26.99 5.57 -0.95
C VAL A 61 -28.40 5.04 -1.28
N ALA A 62 -29.37 5.22 -0.39
CA ALA A 62 -30.75 4.77 -0.61
C ALA A 62 -31.46 5.55 -1.74
N VAL A 63 -31.32 6.88 -1.77
CA VAL A 63 -31.92 7.75 -2.81
C VAL A 63 -31.29 7.49 -4.19
N ASN A 64 -30.00 7.16 -4.21
CA ASN A 64 -29.23 6.94 -5.43
C ASN A 64 -29.77 5.78 -6.29
N SER A 65 -29.91 4.60 -5.68
CA SER A 65 -30.29 3.37 -6.37
C SER A 65 -31.65 3.44 -7.08
N VAL A 66 -32.54 4.33 -6.62
CA VAL A 66 -33.87 4.55 -7.20
C VAL A 66 -33.82 5.48 -8.42
N LEU A 67 -33.01 6.55 -8.39
CA LEU A 67 -33.13 7.65 -9.35
C LEU A 67 -32.39 7.46 -10.69
N VAL A 68 -31.21 6.81 -10.69
CA VAL A 68 -30.33 6.84 -11.88
C VAL A 68 -30.33 5.54 -12.69
N HIS A 69 -30.56 4.39 -12.08
CA HIS A 69 -30.64 3.13 -12.82
C HIS A 69 -32.06 2.82 -13.36
N ARG A 70 -33.08 3.65 -13.04
CA ARG A 70 -34.52 3.43 -13.38
C ARG A 70 -35.03 2.01 -13.08
N ALA A 71 -34.39 1.33 -12.14
CA ALA A 71 -34.76 -0.01 -11.70
C ALA A 71 -36.02 0.07 -10.83
N THR A 72 -36.85 -0.97 -10.79
CA THR A 72 -37.99 -0.96 -9.87
C THR A 72 -37.49 -1.05 -8.43
N MET A 73 -38.30 -0.62 -7.46
CA MET A 73 -37.92 -0.72 -6.05
C MET A 73 -37.73 -2.19 -5.59
N SER A 74 -38.35 -3.15 -6.29
CA SER A 74 -38.08 -4.58 -6.17
C SER A 74 -36.65 -4.92 -6.59
N ASP A 75 -36.18 -4.41 -7.74
CA ASP A 75 -34.82 -4.69 -8.25
C ASP A 75 -33.74 -4.02 -7.41
N ALA A 76 -34.01 -2.82 -6.89
CA ALA A 76 -33.11 -2.11 -5.98
C ALA A 76 -32.96 -2.84 -4.64
N LEU A 77 -34.04 -3.40 -4.10
CA LEU A 77 -34.01 -4.22 -2.88
C LEU A 77 -33.42 -5.63 -3.14
N SER A 78 -33.72 -6.23 -4.29
CA SER A 78 -33.11 -7.47 -4.76
C SER A 78 -31.59 -7.32 -4.84
N THR A 79 -31.08 -6.25 -5.46
CA THR A 79 -29.65 -5.94 -5.53
C THR A 79 -29.01 -5.71 -4.15
N ALA A 80 -29.79 -5.30 -3.15
CA ALA A 80 -29.31 -5.07 -1.77
C ALA A 80 -29.35 -6.33 -0.87
N PHE A 81 -30.11 -7.37 -1.23
CA PHE A 81 -30.32 -8.56 -0.39
C PHE A 81 -30.10 -9.92 -1.08
N THR A 82 -29.97 -9.97 -2.41
CA THR A 82 -29.77 -11.20 -3.20
C THR A 82 -28.83 -10.98 -4.40
N PHE A 83 -27.85 -11.86 -4.58
CA PHE A 83 -26.89 -11.76 -5.68
C PHE A 83 -27.52 -12.08 -7.04
N ARG A 84 -27.67 -11.06 -7.90
CA ARG A 84 -27.73 -11.22 -9.36
C ARG A 84 -26.93 -10.11 -10.05
N ALA A 85 -25.96 -10.51 -10.87
CA ALA A 85 -25.43 -9.66 -11.93
C ALA A 85 -26.26 -9.92 -13.21
N HIS A 86 -26.39 -8.90 -14.05
CA HIS A 86 -27.02 -9.00 -15.37
C HIS A 86 -26.03 -8.59 -16.47
N ASP A 87 -26.24 -9.12 -17.67
CA ASP A 87 -25.21 -9.17 -18.70
C ASP A 87 -24.96 -7.80 -19.35
N SER A 88 -23.77 -7.25 -19.09
CA SER A 88 -23.24 -6.10 -19.83
C SER A 88 -21.72 -6.24 -19.92
N ALA A 89 -21.25 -6.85 -21.01
CA ALA A 89 -19.84 -7.19 -21.25
C ALA A 89 -18.96 -5.98 -21.67
N GLN A 90 -19.22 -4.79 -21.11
CA GLN A 90 -18.48 -3.57 -21.41
C GLN A 90 -18.31 -2.66 -20.19
N LEU A 91 -17.24 -1.85 -20.26
CA LEU A 91 -16.84 -0.78 -19.34
C LEU A 91 -16.24 -1.27 -18.00
N GLY A 92 -15.04 -0.76 -17.71
CA GLY A 92 -14.27 -1.11 -16.50
C GLY A 92 -14.72 -0.35 -15.25
N LEU A 93 -13.78 -0.14 -14.31
CA LEU A 93 -13.93 0.57 -13.03
C LEU A 93 -15.07 1.61 -13.04
N GLY A 94 -16.11 1.35 -12.23
CA GLY A 94 -17.42 2.02 -12.31
C GLY A 94 -17.44 3.50 -11.90
N VAL A 95 -16.74 4.37 -12.64
CA VAL A 95 -16.64 5.82 -12.44
C VAL A 95 -18.02 6.47 -12.27
N GLY A 96 -19.03 6.01 -13.00
CA GLY A 96 -20.42 6.48 -12.86
C GLY A 96 -20.98 6.34 -11.45
N ARG A 97 -20.75 5.21 -10.76
CA ARG A 97 -21.23 5.01 -9.38
C ARG A 97 -20.48 5.90 -8.37
N VAL A 98 -19.22 6.22 -8.63
CA VAL A 98 -18.39 7.10 -7.78
C VAL A 98 -18.81 8.57 -7.94
N ILE A 99 -18.93 9.07 -9.18
CA ILE A 99 -19.41 10.43 -9.47
C ILE A 99 -20.78 10.67 -8.82
N LEU A 100 -21.64 9.67 -8.89
CA LEU A 100 -23.02 9.76 -8.44
C LEU A 100 -23.18 9.72 -6.92
N ALA A 101 -22.34 8.96 -6.21
CA ALA A 101 -22.24 9.03 -4.75
C ALA A 101 -21.78 10.42 -4.27
N VAL A 102 -20.89 11.08 -5.01
CA VAL A 102 -20.46 12.47 -4.74
C VAL A 102 -21.61 13.47 -4.97
N ALA A 103 -22.40 13.29 -6.04
CA ALA A 103 -23.50 14.20 -6.37
C ALA A 103 -24.59 14.26 -5.28
N ILE A 104 -25.05 13.11 -4.78
CA ILE A 104 -26.18 13.07 -3.85
C ILE A 104 -25.77 13.45 -2.41
N ALA A 105 -24.49 13.29 -2.05
CA ALA A 105 -23.92 13.80 -0.80
C ALA A 105 -24.04 15.34 -0.67
N LEU A 106 -24.02 16.08 -1.79
CA LEU A 106 -24.23 17.53 -1.81
C LEU A 106 -25.69 17.92 -1.55
N VAL A 107 -26.65 17.10 -1.98
CA VAL A 107 -28.09 17.41 -1.89
C VAL A 107 -28.62 17.22 -0.47
N LEU A 108 -28.31 16.08 0.17
CA LEU A 108 -28.83 15.80 1.52
C LEU A 108 -28.24 16.73 2.58
N ALA A 109 -27.01 17.22 2.38
CA ALA A 109 -26.41 18.25 3.22
C ALA A 109 -27.27 19.54 3.27
N SER A 110 -28.02 19.86 2.21
CA SER A 110 -28.94 21.01 2.18
C SER A 110 -30.25 20.77 2.95
N LEU A 111 -30.70 19.52 3.10
CA LEU A 111 -31.96 19.18 3.77
C LEU A 111 -31.85 19.13 5.30
N VAL A 112 -30.72 18.67 5.84
CA VAL A 112 -30.52 18.66 7.31
C VAL A 112 -30.46 20.08 7.89
N VAL A 113 -29.92 21.04 7.14
CA VAL A 113 -29.92 22.48 7.50
C VAL A 113 -31.33 23.03 7.71
N ALA A 114 -32.35 22.50 7.01
CA ALA A 114 -33.74 22.94 7.17
C ALA A 114 -34.42 22.40 8.45
N PHE A 115 -33.95 21.29 9.01
CA PHE A 115 -34.67 20.56 10.09
C PHE A 115 -34.15 20.82 11.51
N GLU A 116 -32.96 21.40 11.73
CA GLU A 116 -32.51 21.80 13.07
C GLU A 116 -33.38 22.91 13.71
N ALA A 117 -34.29 23.55 12.96
CA ALA A 117 -35.10 24.68 13.41
C ALA A 117 -36.22 24.38 14.44
N HIS A 118 -36.76 23.15 14.53
CA HIS A 118 -38.06 22.90 15.18
C HIS A 118 -38.13 21.70 16.17
N GLY A 119 -37.28 21.73 17.21
CA GLY A 119 -37.03 20.59 18.12
C GLY A 119 -38.06 20.27 19.24
N ARG A 120 -39.39 20.25 19.02
CA ARG A 120 -40.37 19.90 20.08
C ARG A 120 -41.29 18.67 19.86
N ARG A 121 -41.44 18.11 18.66
CA ARG A 121 -42.47 17.07 18.36
C ARG A 121 -42.06 15.60 18.63
N VAL A 122 -40.87 15.35 19.17
CA VAL A 122 -40.22 14.02 19.14
C VAL A 122 -40.82 12.97 20.10
N ILE A 123 -41.34 13.36 21.27
CA ILE A 123 -41.72 12.39 22.34
C ILE A 123 -42.99 11.61 21.99
N TRP A 124 -44.00 12.25 21.38
CA TRP A 124 -45.27 11.59 21.03
C TRP A 124 -45.11 10.44 20.03
N LEU A 125 -44.13 10.55 19.14
CA LEU A 125 -43.87 9.53 18.11
C LEU A 125 -43.43 8.17 18.72
N VAL A 126 -42.80 8.20 19.90
CA VAL A 126 -42.25 7.01 20.57
C VAL A 126 -43.35 6.09 21.08
N GLY A 127 -44.35 6.64 21.76
CA GLY A 127 -45.46 5.86 22.34
C GLY A 127 -46.33 5.19 21.28
N VAL A 128 -46.56 5.88 20.15
CA VAL A 128 -47.30 5.35 19.01
C VAL A 128 -46.56 4.15 18.39
N LEU A 129 -45.26 4.27 18.13
CA LEU A 129 -44.47 3.19 17.53
C LEU A 129 -44.37 1.95 18.43
N ALA A 130 -44.24 2.14 19.75
CA ALA A 130 -44.22 1.03 20.71
C ALA A 130 -45.57 0.28 20.76
N ALA A 131 -46.70 0.99 20.76
CA ALA A 131 -48.04 0.38 20.77
C ALA A 131 -48.31 -0.44 19.49
N VAL A 132 -47.91 0.09 18.31
CA VAL A 132 -48.02 -0.64 17.04
C VAL A 132 -47.17 -1.92 17.03
N GLY A 133 -45.96 -1.88 17.58
CA GLY A 133 -45.08 -3.05 17.69
C GLY A 133 -45.64 -4.17 18.60
N TRP A 134 -46.39 -3.81 19.65
CA TRP A 134 -46.98 -4.79 20.57
C TRP A 134 -48.24 -5.45 20.00
N GLY A 135 -49.14 -4.66 19.38
CA GLY A 135 -50.35 -5.18 18.73
C GLY A 135 -50.05 -6.16 17.60
N ALA A 136 -48.93 -5.97 16.88
CA ALA A 136 -48.50 -6.84 15.79
C ALA A 136 -48.17 -8.29 16.21
N ARG A 137 -47.84 -8.54 17.49
CA ARG A 137 -47.45 -9.89 17.99
C ARG A 137 -48.62 -10.72 18.53
N ILE A 138 -49.68 -10.09 19.01
CA ILE A 138 -50.84 -10.82 19.56
C ILE A 138 -51.62 -11.52 18.42
N ALA A 139 -51.55 -11.00 17.20
CA ALA A 139 -52.15 -11.60 16.00
C ALA A 139 -51.34 -12.79 15.42
N GLU A 140 -50.23 -13.20 16.02
CA GLU A 140 -49.31 -14.19 15.46
C GLU A 140 -49.77 -15.65 15.62
N ALA A 141 -50.80 -15.91 16.46
CA ALA A 141 -51.19 -17.26 16.88
C ALA A 141 -52.03 -18.07 15.88
N GLU A 142 -52.71 -17.45 14.90
CA GLU A 142 -53.78 -18.12 14.12
C GLU A 142 -53.73 -17.94 12.58
N MET A 143 -52.75 -17.25 11.98
CA MET A 143 -52.79 -16.88 10.55
C MET A 143 -51.59 -17.36 9.71
N SER A 144 -51.88 -17.90 8.52
CA SER A 144 -50.95 -18.70 7.69
C SER A 144 -50.39 -18.02 6.42
N SER A 145 -50.68 -16.73 6.18
CA SER A 145 -50.38 -16.06 4.90
C SER A 145 -49.03 -15.32 4.86
N GLY A 146 -48.56 -15.00 3.64
CA GLY A 146 -47.29 -14.27 3.44
C GLY A 146 -47.29 -12.85 4.02
N PHE A 147 -48.44 -12.17 4.06
CA PHE A 147 -48.59 -10.82 4.61
C PHE A 147 -48.43 -10.81 6.14
N ALA A 148 -48.89 -11.85 6.84
CA ALA A 148 -48.70 -11.97 8.29
C ALA A 148 -47.21 -11.99 8.68
N ARG A 149 -46.35 -12.62 7.86
CA ARG A 149 -44.90 -12.63 8.07
C ARG A 149 -44.21 -11.27 7.87
N SER A 150 -44.90 -10.26 7.33
CA SER A 150 -44.37 -8.88 7.30
C SER A 150 -44.45 -8.19 8.66
N LEU A 151 -45.46 -8.49 9.49
CA LEU A 151 -45.69 -7.87 10.80
C LEU A 151 -44.60 -8.23 11.83
N LEU A 152 -44.01 -9.42 11.71
CA LEU A 152 -42.86 -9.87 12.51
C LEU A 152 -41.67 -8.89 12.49
N SER A 153 -41.44 -8.21 11.36
CA SER A 153 -40.36 -7.22 11.25
C SER A 153 -40.67 -5.91 11.98
N LEU A 154 -41.95 -5.51 12.05
CA LEU A 154 -42.40 -4.27 12.70
C LEU A 154 -42.26 -4.34 14.22
N GLY A 155 -42.58 -5.48 14.84
CA GLY A 155 -42.38 -5.67 16.29
C GLY A 155 -40.92 -5.52 16.71
N ALA A 156 -39.99 -6.15 15.97
CA ALA A 156 -38.55 -6.03 16.24
C ALA A 156 -38.02 -4.61 16.00
N PHE A 157 -38.45 -3.95 14.91
CA PHE A 157 -38.03 -2.57 14.60
C PHE A 157 -38.56 -1.56 15.64
N ALA A 158 -39.80 -1.76 16.12
CA ALA A 158 -40.38 -0.99 17.21
C ALA A 158 -39.61 -1.20 18.53
N ASP A 159 -39.20 -2.43 18.87
CA ASP A 159 -38.39 -2.71 20.06
C ASP A 159 -37.02 -2.01 20.00
N TYR A 160 -36.33 -2.00 18.85
CA TYR A 160 -35.07 -1.28 18.69
C TYR A 160 -35.24 0.26 18.79
N ILE A 161 -36.34 0.81 18.27
CA ILE A 161 -36.68 2.23 18.42
C ILE A 161 -37.00 2.55 19.89
N ALA A 162 -37.80 1.71 20.56
CA ALA A 162 -38.14 1.84 21.96
C ALA A 162 -36.89 1.73 22.86
N ALA A 163 -35.98 0.80 22.58
CA ALA A 163 -34.70 0.66 23.28
C ALA A 163 -33.83 1.91 23.11
N GLY A 164 -33.69 2.44 21.88
CA GLY A 164 -32.95 3.68 21.62
C GLY A 164 -33.53 4.88 22.37
N PHE A 165 -34.86 5.02 22.38
CA PHE A 165 -35.52 6.08 23.14
C PHE A 165 -35.44 5.87 24.66
N ALA A 166 -35.57 4.65 25.16
CA ALA A 166 -35.42 4.30 26.57
C ALA A 166 -34.00 4.61 27.06
N VAL A 167 -32.96 4.23 26.31
CA VAL A 167 -31.56 4.61 26.61
C VAL A 167 -31.39 6.13 26.63
N SER A 168 -31.97 6.87 25.67
CA SER A 168 -31.93 8.35 25.70
C SER A 168 -32.67 8.97 26.90
N SER A 169 -33.63 8.25 27.47
CA SER A 169 -34.49 8.72 28.57
C SER A 169 -33.87 8.38 29.93
N ILE A 170 -33.34 7.17 30.08
CA ILE A 170 -32.53 6.72 31.21
C ILE A 170 -31.24 7.56 31.31
N SER A 171 -30.60 7.86 30.18
CA SER A 171 -29.47 8.80 30.13
C SER A 171 -29.85 10.18 30.68
N ARG A 172 -30.99 10.74 30.25
CA ARG A 172 -31.51 12.03 30.76
C ARG A 172 -31.94 11.98 32.23
N ALA A 173 -32.42 10.84 32.73
CA ALA A 173 -32.76 10.65 34.14
C ALA A 173 -31.51 10.56 35.03
N LEU A 174 -30.50 9.79 34.62
CA LEU A 174 -29.19 9.67 35.30
C LEU A 174 -28.35 10.95 35.25
N LEU A 175 -28.62 11.85 34.29
CA LEU A 175 -28.06 13.20 34.22
C LEU A 175 -28.81 14.23 35.08
N ARG A 176 -29.97 13.88 35.66
CA ARG A 176 -30.75 14.76 36.55
C ARG A 176 -30.71 14.34 38.01
N ASN A 177 -30.74 13.03 38.30
CA ASN A 177 -30.72 12.50 39.66
C ASN A 177 -29.43 11.70 39.93
N GLY A 178 -28.77 12.00 41.04
CA GLY A 178 -27.56 11.30 41.48
C GLY A 178 -27.77 9.79 41.71
N PRO A 179 -26.75 8.94 41.49
CA PRO A 179 -26.95 7.50 41.38
C PRO A 179 -27.05 6.79 42.74
N ARG A 180 -28.01 5.87 42.87
CA ARG A 180 -27.99 4.79 43.88
C ARG A 180 -27.23 3.56 43.34
N PRO A 181 -26.64 2.68 44.20
CA PRO A 181 -25.60 1.76 43.74
C PRO A 181 -26.09 0.48 43.02
N MET A 182 -27.17 -0.14 43.50
CA MET A 182 -27.46 -1.56 43.22
C MET A 182 -27.84 -1.89 41.76
N SER A 183 -28.42 -0.96 41.00
CA SER A 183 -28.84 -1.24 39.62
C SER A 183 -27.68 -1.45 38.64
N ARG A 184 -26.45 -1.11 39.03
CA ARG A 184 -25.27 -1.12 38.15
C ARG A 184 -24.69 -2.51 37.92
N PHE A 185 -24.74 -3.39 38.93
CA PHE A 185 -24.19 -4.74 38.82
C PHE A 185 -25.08 -5.63 37.94
N ALA A 186 -26.41 -5.50 38.09
CA ALA A 186 -27.39 -6.25 37.31
C ALA A 186 -27.29 -6.00 35.79
N VAL A 187 -27.07 -4.76 35.36
CA VAL A 187 -26.93 -4.43 33.92
C VAL A 187 -25.65 -5.02 33.32
N VAL A 188 -24.54 -5.01 34.07
CA VAL A 188 -23.27 -5.62 33.62
C VAL A 188 -23.38 -7.16 33.60
N ALA A 189 -24.01 -7.76 34.61
CA ALA A 189 -24.25 -9.19 34.66
C ALA A 189 -25.16 -9.67 33.51
N ALA A 190 -26.24 -8.95 33.22
CA ALA A 190 -27.11 -9.24 32.08
C ALA A 190 -26.37 -9.15 30.74
N GLY A 191 -25.51 -8.13 30.56
CA GLY A 191 -24.66 -8.01 29.37
C GLY A 191 -23.69 -9.19 29.20
N LEU A 192 -23.02 -9.62 30.29
CA LEU A 192 -22.16 -10.81 30.24
C LEU A 192 -22.95 -12.09 29.95
N LEU A 193 -24.12 -12.28 30.57
CA LEU A 193 -24.95 -13.48 30.37
C LEU A 193 -25.45 -13.60 28.92
N VAL A 194 -25.81 -12.49 28.26
CA VAL A 194 -26.18 -12.50 26.83
C VAL A 194 -24.98 -12.86 25.95
N VAL A 195 -23.80 -12.29 26.21
CA VAL A 195 -22.57 -12.60 25.44
C VAL A 195 -22.12 -14.05 25.65
N LEU A 196 -22.16 -14.56 26.87
CA LEU A 196 -21.81 -15.95 27.19
C LEU A 196 -22.85 -16.94 26.64
N GLY A 197 -24.14 -16.60 26.69
CA GLY A 197 -25.21 -17.41 26.12
C GLY A 197 -25.12 -17.53 24.60
N LEU A 198 -24.86 -16.43 23.89
CA LEU A 198 -24.63 -16.44 22.44
C LEU A 198 -23.33 -17.18 22.07
N GLY A 199 -22.25 -16.99 22.84
CA GLY A 199 -21.01 -17.73 22.65
C GLY A 199 -21.17 -19.24 22.83
N ALA A 200 -21.90 -19.66 23.88
CA ALA A 200 -22.20 -21.07 24.14
C ALA A 200 -23.10 -21.68 23.06
N ALA A 201 -24.11 -20.94 22.58
CA ALA A 201 -24.97 -21.39 21.48
C ALA A 201 -24.18 -21.64 20.18
N VAL A 202 -23.25 -20.74 19.82
CA VAL A 202 -22.36 -20.92 18.66
C VAL A 202 -21.44 -22.14 18.85
N PHE A 203 -20.93 -22.37 20.06
CA PHE A 203 -20.05 -23.51 20.35
C PHE A 203 -20.78 -24.86 20.36
N LEU A 204 -22.04 -24.91 20.81
CA LEU A 204 -22.85 -26.13 20.90
C LEU A 204 -23.51 -26.55 19.58
N VAL A 205 -23.78 -25.61 18.66
CA VAL A 205 -24.38 -25.92 17.34
C VAL A 205 -23.34 -26.40 16.32
N GLY A 206 -22.07 -25.99 16.46
CA GLY A 206 -20.98 -26.36 15.54
C GLY A 206 -20.73 -27.86 15.29
N PRO A 207 -20.87 -28.78 16.27
CA PRO A 207 -20.48 -30.19 16.09
C PRO A 207 -21.57 -31.13 15.53
N LEU A 208 -22.83 -30.69 15.39
CA LEU A 208 -23.98 -31.59 15.22
C LEU A 208 -24.47 -31.78 13.77
N ALA A 209 -23.58 -31.61 12.78
CA ALA A 209 -23.81 -32.00 11.39
C ALA A 209 -23.10 -33.35 11.11
N PRO A 210 -23.82 -34.45 10.77
CA PRO A 210 -23.21 -35.79 10.67
C PRO A 210 -22.10 -35.93 9.61
N ASP A 211 -22.21 -35.22 8.49
CA ASP A 211 -21.48 -35.57 7.25
C ASP A 211 -20.23 -34.71 6.97
N GLY A 212 -19.37 -34.50 7.99
CA GLY A 212 -17.97 -34.03 7.85
C GLY A 212 -17.71 -32.64 7.23
N ALA A 213 -18.73 -31.99 6.68
CA ALA A 213 -18.64 -30.75 5.92
C ALA A 213 -18.90 -29.54 6.82
N GLY A 214 -17.85 -29.08 7.53
CA GLY A 214 -17.89 -27.81 8.26
C GLY A 214 -18.06 -26.60 7.31
N VAL A 215 -19.32 -26.28 6.99
CA VAL A 215 -19.77 -25.10 6.24
C VAL A 215 -19.78 -23.90 7.18
N PHE A 216 -19.09 -22.83 6.80
CA PHE A 216 -19.06 -21.59 7.58
C PHE A 216 -20.11 -20.61 7.04
N ASP A 217 -21.11 -20.27 7.84
CA ASP A 217 -22.22 -19.41 7.41
C ASP A 217 -21.77 -17.94 7.22
N HIS A 218 -22.17 -17.32 6.11
CA HIS A 218 -22.02 -15.89 5.87
C HIS A 218 -22.77 -15.03 6.91
N GLY A 219 -23.89 -15.54 7.45
CA GLY A 219 -24.60 -14.94 8.58
C GLY A 219 -23.71 -14.85 9.82
N LEU A 220 -22.98 -15.92 10.15
CA LEU A 220 -22.05 -15.96 11.28
C LEU A 220 -20.89 -14.96 11.12
N TRP A 221 -20.29 -14.85 9.93
CA TRP A 221 -19.22 -13.85 9.71
C TRP A 221 -19.74 -12.41 9.80
N ARG A 222 -20.92 -12.13 9.23
CA ARG A 222 -21.59 -10.82 9.36
C ARG A 222 -21.91 -10.51 10.84
N ALA A 223 -22.38 -11.50 11.60
CA ALA A 223 -22.63 -11.38 13.03
C ALA A 223 -21.35 -11.12 13.83
N VAL A 224 -20.24 -11.80 13.54
CA VAL A 224 -18.94 -11.55 14.18
C VAL A 224 -18.45 -10.13 13.90
N CYS A 225 -18.35 -9.73 12.63
CA CYS A 225 -17.88 -8.37 12.28
C CYS A 225 -18.80 -7.28 12.87
N GLY A 226 -20.11 -7.43 12.73
CA GLY A 226 -21.10 -6.49 13.27
C GLY A 226 -21.04 -6.41 14.80
N THR A 227 -21.00 -7.55 15.49
CA THR A 227 -20.98 -7.60 16.96
C THR A 227 -19.64 -7.11 17.52
N SER A 228 -18.50 -7.40 16.88
CA SER A 228 -17.21 -6.83 17.29
C SER A 228 -17.16 -5.31 17.15
N VAL A 229 -17.72 -4.74 16.07
CA VAL A 229 -17.82 -3.28 15.91
C VAL A 229 -18.80 -2.67 16.92
N VAL A 230 -20.00 -3.24 17.07
CA VAL A 230 -21.03 -2.74 18.00
C VAL A 230 -20.60 -2.87 19.46
N ALA A 231 -19.99 -3.99 19.86
CA ALA A 231 -19.42 -4.17 21.20
C ALA A 231 -18.24 -3.21 21.45
N GLY A 232 -17.35 -3.02 20.46
CA GLY A 232 -16.26 -2.04 20.55
C GLY A 232 -16.78 -0.61 20.78
N VAL A 233 -17.81 -0.21 20.04
CA VAL A 233 -18.47 1.10 20.22
C VAL A 233 -19.19 1.19 21.58
N LEU A 234 -19.94 0.16 21.99
CA LEU A 234 -20.64 0.16 23.28
C LEU A 234 -19.68 0.22 24.47
N ILE A 235 -18.65 -0.64 24.50
CA ILE A 235 -17.64 -0.68 25.56
C ILE A 235 -16.85 0.63 25.59
N GLY A 236 -16.49 1.18 24.42
CA GLY A 236 -15.87 2.50 24.30
C GLY A 236 -16.76 3.63 24.85
N SER A 237 -18.07 3.59 24.58
CA SER A 237 -19.04 4.61 25.02
C SER A 237 -19.32 4.61 26.53
N LEU A 238 -19.07 3.49 27.22
CA LEU A 238 -19.33 3.30 28.65
C LEU A 238 -18.08 3.52 29.53
N ALA A 239 -16.90 3.71 28.93
CA ALA A 239 -15.63 3.85 29.63
C ALA A 239 -15.32 5.30 30.10
N ARG A 240 -14.44 5.43 31.11
CA ARG A 240 -14.15 6.69 31.86
C ARG A 240 -12.74 7.29 31.56
N PRO A 241 -12.46 8.54 32.04
CA PRO A 241 -11.16 9.25 32.00
C PRO A 241 -9.91 8.55 32.60
N ALA A 242 -8.72 9.15 32.33
CA ALA A 242 -7.37 8.89 32.85
C ALA A 242 -6.37 7.90 32.15
N LEU A 243 -6.26 7.81 30.79
CA LEU A 243 -5.07 7.22 30.12
C LEU A 243 -4.62 7.85 28.78
N MET A 244 -5.46 7.88 27.74
CA MET A 244 -5.03 7.36 26.40
C MET A 244 -3.69 7.89 25.93
N SER A 245 -2.74 6.96 25.87
CA SER A 245 -1.42 7.20 25.29
C SER A 245 -1.63 7.77 23.88
N SER A 246 -0.71 8.63 23.46
CA SER A 246 -0.76 9.25 22.13
C SER A 246 -0.94 8.22 21.01
N THR A 247 -0.40 7.01 21.18
CA THR A 247 -0.58 5.86 20.30
C THR A 247 -2.04 5.37 20.23
N GLY A 248 -2.73 5.23 21.36
CA GLY A 248 -4.13 4.78 21.40
C GLY A 248 -5.08 5.75 20.68
N VAL A 249 -4.90 7.06 20.95
CA VAL A 249 -5.66 8.14 20.27
C VAL A 249 -5.34 8.19 18.77
N LEU A 250 -4.11 7.85 18.37
CA LEU A 250 -3.73 7.76 16.96
C LEU A 250 -4.43 6.58 16.27
N ILE A 251 -4.48 5.40 16.91
CA ILE A 251 -5.16 4.20 16.38
C ILE A 251 -6.66 4.46 16.19
N GLU A 252 -7.34 4.96 17.23
CA GLU A 252 -8.78 5.29 17.18
C GLU A 252 -9.10 6.25 16.03
N ARG A 253 -8.34 7.33 15.88
CA ARG A 253 -8.52 8.31 14.79
C ARG A 253 -8.22 7.71 13.42
N SER A 254 -7.24 6.82 13.31
CA SER A 254 -6.89 6.15 12.05
C SER A 254 -8.00 5.19 11.62
N LEU A 255 -8.57 4.44 12.56
CA LEU A 255 -9.74 3.59 12.33
C LEU A 255 -10.98 4.41 11.96
N ALA A 256 -11.27 5.51 12.66
CA ALA A 256 -12.41 6.39 12.33
C ALA A 256 -12.30 7.02 10.94
N VAL A 257 -11.08 7.35 10.49
CA VAL A 257 -10.80 7.89 9.15
C VAL A 257 -10.82 6.80 8.07
N ALA A 258 -10.46 5.56 8.40
CA ALA A 258 -10.55 4.41 7.49
C ALA A 258 -11.97 3.80 7.40
N ALA A 259 -12.80 3.98 8.43
CA ALA A 259 -14.11 3.34 8.58
C ALA A 259 -15.07 3.51 7.39
N PRO A 260 -15.17 4.68 6.71
CA PRO A 260 -16.05 4.83 5.54
C PRO A 260 -15.76 3.80 4.46
N GLY A 261 -14.48 3.59 4.13
CA GLY A 261 -14.07 2.65 3.11
C GLY A 261 -14.05 1.20 3.58
N LEU A 262 -13.79 0.93 4.87
CA LEU A 262 -13.99 -0.41 5.44
C LEU A 262 -15.46 -0.84 5.33
N LEU A 263 -16.42 0.04 5.64
CA LEU A 263 -17.85 -0.32 5.57
C LEU A 263 -18.39 -0.33 4.12
N LEU A 264 -17.99 0.61 3.26
CA LEU A 264 -18.37 0.64 1.84
C LEU A 264 -17.71 -0.43 0.97
N GLY A 265 -16.43 -0.66 1.21
CA GLY A 265 -15.50 -1.19 0.22
C GLY A 265 -14.94 -2.57 0.55
N HIS A 266 -15.13 -3.10 1.76
CA HIS A 266 -14.59 -4.40 2.15
C HIS A 266 -14.99 -5.51 1.17
N GLU A 267 -16.27 -5.60 0.79
CA GLU A 267 -16.78 -6.63 -0.13
C GLU A 267 -16.19 -6.45 -1.55
N GLY A 268 -16.27 -5.24 -2.11
CA GLY A 268 -15.75 -4.95 -3.44
C GLY A 268 -14.23 -5.13 -3.56
N MET A 269 -13.47 -4.68 -2.55
CA MET A 269 -12.02 -4.89 -2.48
C MET A 269 -11.66 -6.36 -2.26
N PHE A 270 -12.42 -7.08 -1.43
CA PHE A 270 -12.19 -8.51 -1.20
C PHE A 270 -12.45 -9.32 -2.47
N VAL A 271 -13.55 -9.09 -3.18
CA VAL A 271 -13.82 -9.75 -4.46
C VAL A 271 -12.77 -9.38 -5.52
N ALA A 272 -12.34 -8.11 -5.59
CA ALA A 272 -11.30 -7.69 -6.52
C ALA A 272 -9.93 -8.34 -6.24
N VAL A 273 -9.56 -8.50 -4.96
CA VAL A 273 -8.34 -9.17 -4.51
C VAL A 273 -8.43 -10.69 -4.73
N VAL A 274 -9.52 -11.34 -4.31
CA VAL A 274 -9.73 -12.80 -4.44
C VAL A 274 -9.71 -13.25 -5.91
N ARG A 275 -10.22 -12.44 -6.84
CA ARG A 275 -10.16 -12.70 -8.28
C ARG A 275 -8.73 -12.78 -8.85
N ARG A 276 -7.69 -12.36 -8.11
CA ARG A 276 -6.28 -12.43 -8.53
C ARG A 276 -5.51 -13.61 -7.95
N TYR A 277 -6.23 -14.61 -7.41
CA TYR A 277 -5.66 -15.90 -7.02
C TYR A 277 -6.27 -17.03 -7.87
N PRO A 278 -6.13 -17.03 -9.21
CA PRO A 278 -6.79 -18.02 -10.08
C PRO A 278 -6.49 -19.48 -9.66
N GLU A 279 -5.24 -19.77 -9.29
CA GLU A 279 -4.79 -21.08 -8.79
C GLU A 279 -5.43 -21.53 -7.45
N ARG A 280 -6.00 -20.59 -6.69
CA ARG A 280 -6.70 -20.86 -5.42
C ARG A 280 -8.22 -20.85 -5.57
N LEU A 281 -8.74 -20.49 -6.74
CA LEU A 281 -10.17 -20.57 -7.04
C LEU A 281 -10.48 -21.98 -7.54
N HIS A 282 -11.48 -22.62 -6.95
CA HIS A 282 -12.02 -23.91 -7.38
C HIS A 282 -13.50 -23.75 -7.66
N GLU A 283 -14.00 -24.44 -8.68
CA GLU A 283 -15.36 -24.28 -9.16
C GLU A 283 -16.13 -25.60 -9.03
N ASP A 284 -17.32 -25.56 -8.45
CA ASP A 284 -18.24 -26.69 -8.35
C ASP A 284 -19.69 -26.26 -8.68
N ALA A 285 -20.61 -27.22 -8.67
CA ALA A 285 -22.03 -26.99 -8.97
C ALA A 285 -22.76 -26.04 -7.99
N ARG A 286 -22.12 -25.59 -6.90
CA ARG A 286 -22.65 -24.63 -5.91
C ARG A 286 -22.03 -23.24 -6.07
N GLY A 287 -20.81 -23.14 -6.62
CA GLY A 287 -20.17 -21.87 -6.96
C GLY A 287 -18.65 -21.96 -7.09
N VAL A 288 -17.99 -20.80 -7.05
CA VAL A 288 -16.53 -20.71 -6.93
C VAL A 288 -16.16 -20.64 -5.43
N TRP A 289 -15.02 -21.21 -5.07
CA TRP A 289 -14.53 -21.35 -3.69
C TRP A 289 -13.06 -20.96 -3.62
N LEU A 290 -12.65 -20.23 -2.59
CA LEU A 290 -11.22 -20.06 -2.30
C LEU A 290 -10.70 -21.30 -1.54
N ALA A 291 -10.04 -22.20 -2.25
CA ALA A 291 -9.57 -23.51 -1.75
C ALA A 291 -8.34 -23.46 -0.83
N ALA A 292 -7.96 -22.28 -0.35
CA ALA A 292 -6.75 -22.04 0.43
C ALA A 292 -6.97 -20.92 1.48
N ASN A 293 -5.99 -20.74 2.37
CA ASN A 293 -6.05 -19.73 3.44
C ASN A 293 -6.42 -18.34 2.91
N ALA A 294 -7.58 -17.84 3.36
CA ALA A 294 -8.14 -16.54 2.97
C ALA A 294 -7.47 -15.33 3.66
N SER A 295 -6.68 -15.55 4.71
CA SER A 295 -6.10 -14.48 5.54
C SER A 295 -5.33 -13.41 4.76
N PRO A 296 -4.49 -13.74 3.75
CA PRO A 296 -3.82 -12.72 2.92
C PRO A 296 -4.84 -11.84 2.18
N ALA A 297 -5.82 -12.45 1.51
CA ALA A 297 -6.85 -11.74 0.76
C ALA A 297 -7.70 -10.82 1.67
N ILE A 298 -8.02 -11.27 2.89
CA ILE A 298 -8.72 -10.46 3.90
C ILE A 298 -7.85 -9.27 4.35
N VAL A 299 -6.57 -9.51 4.66
CA VAL A 299 -5.63 -8.44 5.08
C VAL A 299 -5.47 -7.40 3.98
N TRP A 300 -5.25 -7.82 2.74
CA TRP A 300 -5.17 -6.92 1.59
C TRP A 300 -6.47 -6.13 1.39
N ALA A 301 -7.63 -6.79 1.41
CA ALA A 301 -8.93 -6.12 1.28
C ALA A 301 -9.13 -5.03 2.35
N VAL A 302 -8.79 -5.31 3.62
CA VAL A 302 -8.85 -4.35 4.73
C VAL A 302 -7.91 -3.16 4.50
N ILE A 303 -6.69 -3.38 4.01
CA ILE A 303 -5.70 -2.32 3.73
C ILE A 303 -6.19 -1.37 2.62
N PHE A 304 -6.72 -1.91 1.51
CA PHE A 304 -7.19 -1.11 0.39
C PHE A 304 -8.55 -0.45 0.66
N ALA A 305 -9.47 -1.14 1.31
CA ALA A 305 -10.73 -0.58 1.78
C ALA A 305 -10.50 0.54 2.81
N GLY A 306 -9.58 0.35 3.76
CA GLY A 306 -9.18 1.37 4.72
C GLY A 306 -8.56 2.60 4.03
N SER A 307 -7.68 2.40 3.05
CA SER A 307 -7.06 3.47 2.27
C SER A 307 -8.07 4.26 1.43
N PHE A 308 -9.06 3.59 0.84
CA PHE A 308 -10.21 4.25 0.21
C PHE A 308 -11.00 5.09 1.21
N GLY A 309 -11.18 4.59 2.43
CA GLY A 309 -11.79 5.33 3.54
C GLY A 309 -11.04 6.61 3.90
N VAL A 310 -9.71 6.57 4.00
CA VAL A 310 -8.88 7.77 4.26
C VAL A 310 -9.10 8.85 3.21
N LEU A 311 -9.14 8.46 1.93
CA LEU A 311 -9.35 9.38 0.82
C LEU A 311 -10.76 9.99 0.84
N VAL A 312 -11.80 9.17 1.05
CA VAL A 312 -13.19 9.63 1.19
C VAL A 312 -13.36 10.58 2.37
N SER A 313 -12.80 10.25 3.55
CA SER A 313 -12.82 11.11 4.74
C SER A 313 -12.16 12.46 4.47
N TRP A 314 -11.00 12.48 3.81
CA TRP A 314 -10.32 13.73 3.44
C TRP A 314 -11.16 14.56 2.46
N MET A 315 -11.77 13.94 1.44
CA MET A 315 -12.64 14.63 0.48
C MET A 315 -13.86 15.27 1.16
N VAL A 316 -14.55 14.53 2.04
CA VAL A 316 -15.72 15.04 2.77
C VAL A 316 -15.36 16.24 3.64
N ILE A 317 -14.27 16.17 4.41
CA ILE A 317 -13.80 17.26 5.27
C ILE A 317 -13.36 18.47 4.42
N ALA A 318 -12.70 18.24 3.28
CA ALA A 318 -12.29 19.29 2.34
C ALA A 318 -13.47 20.00 1.67
N MET A 319 -14.58 19.30 1.42
CA MET A 319 -15.81 19.90 0.89
C MET A 319 -16.56 20.73 1.94
N HIS A 320 -16.62 20.26 3.19
CA HIS A 320 -17.38 20.91 4.27
C HIS A 320 -16.81 22.29 4.67
N HIS A 321 -15.49 22.47 4.69
CA HIS A 321 -14.85 23.72 5.17
C HIS A 321 -14.89 24.93 4.21
N ARG A 322 -15.79 24.96 3.22
CA ARG A 322 -15.87 26.02 2.19
C ARG A 322 -16.50 27.33 2.68
N ARG A 323 -15.72 28.15 3.41
CA ARG A 323 -15.48 29.57 3.03
C ARG A 323 -14.45 30.30 3.91
N THR A 324 -14.45 30.11 5.22
CA THR A 324 -13.76 31.06 6.14
C THR A 324 -12.36 30.63 6.61
N VAL A 325 -12.00 29.33 6.62
CA VAL A 325 -10.70 28.88 7.16
C VAL A 325 -10.04 27.80 6.31
N ARG A 326 -9.26 28.21 5.30
CA ARG A 326 -8.44 27.31 4.44
C ARG A 326 -7.27 26.63 5.18
N SER A 327 -6.94 27.04 6.40
CA SER A 327 -5.75 26.59 7.15
C SER A 327 -5.97 25.37 8.07
N LEU A 328 -7.16 24.77 8.10
CA LEU A 328 -7.54 23.76 9.09
C LEU A 328 -7.69 22.30 8.62
N LEU A 329 -7.45 21.97 7.34
CA LEU A 329 -7.22 20.56 6.98
C LEU A 329 -5.91 20.10 7.66
N PRO A 330 -5.95 19.15 8.62
CA PRO A 330 -4.76 18.82 9.36
C PRO A 330 -3.75 18.15 8.43
N MET A 331 -2.52 18.71 8.38
CA MET A 331 -1.46 18.22 7.47
C MET A 331 -1.31 16.69 7.51
N PRO A 332 -1.30 15.98 8.67
CA PRO A 332 -1.23 14.52 8.70
C PRO A 332 -2.33 13.79 7.90
N LEU A 333 -3.57 14.30 7.89
CA LEU A 333 -4.66 13.71 7.13
C LEU A 333 -4.48 13.92 5.62
N THR A 334 -3.94 15.07 5.20
CA THR A 334 -3.65 15.31 3.77
C THR A 334 -2.44 14.50 3.30
N VAL A 335 -1.44 14.29 4.16
CA VAL A 335 -0.32 13.36 3.91
C VAL A 335 -0.83 11.92 3.78
N ALA A 336 -1.70 11.49 4.69
CA ALA A 336 -2.30 10.16 4.63
C ALA A 336 -3.17 9.98 3.37
N ALA A 337 -3.99 10.97 3.02
CA ALA A 337 -4.81 10.94 1.81
C ALA A 337 -3.99 10.88 0.51
N LEU A 338 -2.85 11.59 0.42
CA LEU A 338 -1.94 11.49 -0.72
C LEU A 338 -1.26 10.12 -0.81
N ALA A 339 -0.87 9.52 0.32
CA ALA A 339 -0.28 8.18 0.34
C ALA A 339 -1.31 7.10 -0.01
N SER A 340 -2.52 7.17 0.56
CA SER A 340 -3.64 6.29 0.20
C SER A 340 -4.06 6.47 -1.26
N PHE A 341 -4.06 7.69 -1.80
CA PHE A 341 -4.28 7.93 -3.23
C PHE A 341 -3.18 7.28 -4.09
N GLY A 342 -1.90 7.47 -3.73
CA GLY A 342 -0.78 6.83 -4.42
C GLY A 342 -0.81 5.29 -4.38
N LEU A 343 -1.36 4.71 -3.30
CA LEU A 343 -1.59 3.26 -3.17
C LEU A 343 -2.80 2.79 -4.00
N LEU A 344 -3.87 3.59 -4.08
CA LEU A 344 -5.07 3.27 -4.87
C LEU A 344 -4.83 3.41 -6.37
N VAL A 345 -4.01 4.38 -6.81
CA VAL A 345 -3.52 4.48 -8.19
C VAL A 345 -2.79 3.20 -8.57
N ARG A 346 -1.83 2.77 -7.74
CA ARG A 346 -1.07 1.53 -7.91
C ARG A 346 -1.94 0.27 -7.93
N LEU A 347 -2.96 0.19 -7.07
CA LEU A 347 -3.89 -0.93 -7.05
C LEU A 347 -4.72 -0.99 -8.35
N VAL A 348 -5.15 0.17 -8.84
CA VAL A 348 -5.88 0.29 -10.11
C VAL A 348 -5.00 -0.13 -11.29
N THR A 349 -3.75 0.30 -11.36
CA THR A 349 -2.84 -0.06 -12.46
C THR A 349 -2.44 -1.54 -12.37
N LEU A 350 -2.10 -2.06 -11.18
CA LEU A 350 -1.90 -3.50 -10.96
C LEU A 350 -3.07 -4.37 -11.46
N PHE A 351 -4.32 -3.92 -11.28
CA PHE A 351 -5.50 -4.69 -11.69
C PHE A 351 -5.92 -4.48 -13.16
N ASN A 352 -5.50 -3.41 -13.83
CA ASN A 352 -5.97 -3.09 -15.19
C ASN A 352 -4.85 -3.10 -16.25
N VAL A 353 -3.59 -3.26 -15.83
CA VAL A 353 -2.41 -3.01 -16.67
C VAL A 353 -1.28 -4.02 -16.44
N ALA A 354 -1.01 -4.40 -15.19
CA ALA A 354 0.10 -5.29 -14.89
C ALA A 354 -0.15 -6.75 -15.36
N PRO A 355 0.89 -7.48 -15.79
CA PRO A 355 0.79 -8.92 -16.02
C PRO A 355 0.53 -9.65 -14.70
N GLU A 356 -0.43 -10.58 -14.69
CA GLU A 356 -0.84 -11.28 -13.45
C GLU A 356 0.31 -12.11 -12.88
N ARG A 357 0.94 -12.95 -13.72
CA ARG A 357 2.16 -13.70 -13.42
C ARG A 357 3.38 -13.09 -14.10
N THR A 358 4.56 -13.32 -13.52
CA THR A 358 5.85 -12.73 -13.93
C THR A 358 6.94 -13.79 -13.79
N ASP A 359 6.85 -14.84 -14.61
CA ASP A 359 7.65 -16.07 -14.52
C ASP A 359 9.02 -16.04 -15.25
N GLY A 360 9.44 -14.87 -15.72
CA GLY A 360 10.74 -14.62 -16.34
C GLY A 360 11.62 -13.70 -15.50
N GLY A 361 12.95 -13.87 -15.60
CA GLY A 361 13.96 -12.99 -15.01
C GLY A 361 13.88 -12.83 -13.48
N ASP A 362 14.42 -11.70 -12.99
CA ASP A 362 14.50 -11.37 -11.56
C ASP A 362 13.16 -11.51 -10.79
N PRO A 363 11.98 -11.13 -11.34
CA PRO A 363 10.68 -11.32 -10.68
C PRO A 363 10.41 -12.74 -10.21
N ARG A 364 10.73 -13.76 -11.04
CA ARG A 364 10.62 -15.17 -10.67
C ARG A 364 11.62 -15.53 -9.58
N PHE A 365 12.86 -15.04 -9.66
CA PHE A 365 13.85 -15.24 -8.61
C PHE A 365 13.32 -14.73 -7.26
N TYR A 366 12.89 -13.47 -7.19
CA TYR A 366 12.43 -12.87 -5.94
C TYR A 366 11.19 -13.55 -5.37
N HIS A 367 10.22 -13.91 -6.21
CA HIS A 367 9.01 -14.62 -5.81
C HIS A 367 9.33 -15.99 -5.18
N VAL A 368 10.15 -16.78 -5.87
CA VAL A 368 10.48 -18.15 -5.46
C VAL A 368 11.39 -18.15 -4.23
N THR A 369 12.45 -17.32 -4.21
CA THR A 369 13.32 -17.20 -3.03
C THR A 369 12.53 -16.68 -1.81
N ALA A 370 11.56 -15.77 -1.97
CA ALA A 370 10.71 -15.33 -0.87
C ALA A 370 9.85 -16.45 -0.27
N ASN A 371 9.28 -17.31 -1.13
CA ASN A 371 8.54 -18.50 -0.69
C ASN A 371 9.46 -19.54 -0.01
N LEU A 372 10.67 -19.76 -0.53
CA LEU A 372 11.63 -20.68 0.08
C LEU A 372 12.18 -20.14 1.41
N LEU A 373 12.40 -18.83 1.55
CA LEU A 373 12.78 -18.17 2.81
C LEU A 373 11.71 -18.24 3.90
N ALA A 374 10.44 -18.47 3.55
CA ALA A 374 9.38 -18.69 4.54
C ALA A 374 9.43 -20.10 5.17
N HIS A 375 9.94 -21.09 4.43
CA HIS A 375 9.93 -22.51 4.83
C HIS A 375 11.33 -23.07 5.15
N ALA A 376 12.27 -22.96 4.21
CA ALA A 376 13.58 -23.62 4.22
C ALA A 376 14.74 -22.76 4.77
N ARG A 377 14.47 -21.54 5.24
CA ARG A 377 15.43 -20.61 5.90
C ARG A 377 16.74 -20.32 5.14
N SER A 378 16.77 -20.53 3.83
CA SER A 378 17.99 -20.51 3.01
C SER A 378 17.75 -19.78 1.69
N PHE A 379 18.85 -19.48 0.98
CA PHE A 379 18.85 -18.83 -0.33
C PHE A 379 19.41 -19.81 -1.39
N PRO A 380 18.58 -20.74 -1.90
CA PRO A 380 18.92 -21.55 -3.07
C PRO A 380 18.68 -20.76 -4.37
N GLU A 381 19.34 -21.18 -5.45
CA GLU A 381 19.11 -20.69 -6.81
C GLU A 381 17.73 -21.19 -7.31
N PRO A 382 16.77 -20.30 -7.60
CA PRO A 382 15.40 -20.66 -8.00
C PRO A 382 15.25 -21.44 -9.30
N GLY A 383 16.15 -21.28 -10.28
CA GLY A 383 16.14 -22.05 -11.53
C GLY A 383 16.34 -23.53 -11.26
N ASN A 384 17.48 -23.88 -10.66
CA ASN A 384 17.86 -25.24 -10.27
C ASN A 384 16.78 -25.88 -9.38
N TRP A 385 16.35 -25.18 -8.31
CA TRP A 385 15.30 -25.67 -7.42
C TRP A 385 13.99 -26.02 -8.16
N LEU A 386 13.63 -25.27 -9.20
CA LEU A 386 12.41 -25.53 -10.00
C LEU A 386 12.59 -26.57 -11.12
N THR A 387 13.82 -26.99 -11.43
CA THR A 387 14.07 -28.02 -12.45
C THR A 387 14.27 -29.41 -11.87
N ASP A 388 14.96 -29.54 -10.73
CA ASP A 388 15.36 -30.82 -10.15
C ASP A 388 15.40 -30.84 -8.61
N GLU A 389 14.77 -29.84 -7.96
CA GLU A 389 14.78 -29.63 -6.50
C GLU A 389 16.20 -29.51 -5.89
N THR A 390 17.25 -29.25 -6.69
CA THR A 390 18.61 -29.16 -6.15
C THR A 390 18.85 -27.85 -5.39
N MET A 391 19.18 -27.99 -4.10
CA MET A 391 19.47 -26.88 -3.19
C MET A 391 20.88 -26.29 -3.39
N ARG A 392 21.13 -25.69 -4.56
CA ARG A 392 22.36 -24.96 -4.87
C ARG A 392 22.34 -23.56 -4.23
N PRO A 393 23.21 -23.21 -3.27
CA PRO A 393 23.17 -21.89 -2.64
C PRO A 393 23.55 -20.76 -3.61
N THR A 394 22.78 -19.67 -3.62
CA THR A 394 23.03 -18.51 -4.50
C THR A 394 23.35 -17.22 -3.74
N ALA A 395 24.13 -16.32 -4.32
CA ALA A 395 24.26 -14.91 -3.94
C ALA A 395 24.03 -13.98 -5.15
N LEU A 396 23.28 -14.41 -6.17
CA LEU A 396 23.02 -13.65 -7.39
C LEU A 396 22.51 -12.24 -7.08
N HIS A 397 21.45 -12.11 -6.29
CA HIS A 397 20.89 -10.82 -5.89
C HIS A 397 21.03 -10.52 -4.39
N GLY A 398 20.93 -9.24 -4.03
CA GLY A 398 20.90 -8.79 -2.64
C GLY A 398 19.70 -9.36 -1.86
N PRO A 399 19.88 -9.71 -0.56
CA PRO A 399 18.92 -10.53 0.16
C PRO A 399 17.68 -9.76 0.64
N LEU A 400 17.71 -8.42 0.72
CA LEU A 400 16.70 -7.67 1.46
C LEU A 400 15.32 -7.73 0.79
N TYR A 401 15.24 -7.70 -0.54
CA TYR A 401 13.95 -7.77 -1.23
C TYR A 401 13.28 -9.15 -1.08
N PRO A 402 13.97 -10.30 -1.32
CA PRO A 402 13.48 -11.62 -0.90
C PRO A 402 13.06 -11.70 0.58
N ILE A 403 13.84 -11.12 1.50
CA ILE A 403 13.50 -11.09 2.94
C ILE A 403 12.19 -10.33 3.17
N VAL A 404 11.99 -9.16 2.56
CA VAL A 404 10.75 -8.38 2.67
C VAL A 404 9.56 -9.16 2.09
N LEU A 405 9.68 -9.70 0.87
CA LEU A 405 8.61 -10.48 0.24
C LEU A 405 8.27 -11.76 1.03
N SER A 406 9.25 -12.39 1.69
CA SER A 406 9.02 -13.56 2.55
C SER A 406 8.16 -13.27 3.79
N VAL A 407 7.91 -12.00 4.14
CA VAL A 407 6.95 -11.64 5.19
C VAL A 407 5.53 -12.04 4.79
N SER A 408 5.09 -11.71 3.57
CA SER A 408 3.80 -12.16 3.01
C SER A 408 3.69 -13.69 3.01
N SER A 409 4.72 -14.39 2.52
CA SER A 409 4.75 -15.85 2.45
C SER A 409 4.58 -16.53 3.81
N ARG A 410 5.17 -15.98 4.89
CA ARG A 410 5.02 -16.52 6.26
C ARG A 410 3.60 -16.38 6.84
N PHE A 411 2.75 -15.53 6.26
CA PHE A 411 1.32 -15.44 6.61
C PHE A 411 0.41 -16.15 5.59
N GLY A 412 0.96 -17.04 4.75
CA GLY A 412 0.24 -17.76 3.70
C GLY A 412 0.04 -16.97 2.40
N GLY A 413 0.62 -15.77 2.30
CA GLY A 413 0.64 -14.94 1.10
C GLY A 413 1.76 -15.39 0.15
N THR A 414 1.60 -16.57 -0.45
CA THR A 414 2.62 -17.26 -1.26
C THR A 414 2.50 -17.04 -2.76
N GLN A 415 1.55 -16.23 -3.23
CA GLN A 415 1.27 -16.05 -4.66
C GLN A 415 1.89 -14.75 -5.20
N TYR A 416 2.13 -14.66 -6.52
CA TYR A 416 2.69 -13.45 -7.16
C TYR A 416 1.93 -12.18 -6.77
N ILE A 417 0.60 -12.28 -6.66
CA ILE A 417 -0.25 -11.17 -6.22
C ILE A 417 0.09 -10.68 -4.80
N ASP A 418 0.37 -11.57 -3.84
CA ASP A 418 0.70 -11.17 -2.46
C ASP A 418 1.99 -10.34 -2.40
N HIS A 419 2.99 -10.76 -3.18
CA HIS A 419 4.28 -10.08 -3.27
C HIS A 419 4.15 -8.73 -4.00
N LYS A 420 3.28 -8.66 -5.01
CA LYS A 420 2.98 -7.41 -5.73
C LYS A 420 2.26 -6.44 -4.79
N LEU A 421 1.19 -6.87 -4.12
CA LEU A 421 0.44 -6.04 -3.17
C LEU A 421 1.32 -5.56 -1.98
N LEU A 422 2.33 -6.34 -1.55
CA LEU A 422 3.34 -5.87 -0.60
C LEU A 422 4.29 -4.82 -1.21
N SER A 423 4.73 -5.01 -2.45
CA SER A 423 5.57 -4.03 -3.17
C SER A 423 4.84 -2.70 -3.39
N LEU A 424 3.52 -2.74 -3.63
CA LEU A 424 2.67 -1.55 -3.67
C LEU A 424 2.70 -0.72 -2.37
N LEU A 425 2.87 -1.35 -1.20
CA LEU A 425 3.06 -0.63 0.07
C LEU A 425 4.44 0.06 0.16
N ILE A 426 5.47 -0.53 -0.46
CA ILE A 426 6.80 0.09 -0.59
C ILE A 426 6.69 1.37 -1.45
N GLY A 427 6.01 1.27 -2.60
CA GLY A 427 5.70 2.41 -3.47
C GLY A 427 4.90 3.52 -2.79
N ALA A 428 3.89 3.18 -1.99
CA ALA A 428 3.17 4.16 -1.14
C ALA A 428 4.07 4.77 -0.05
N GLY A 429 5.05 4.00 0.46
CA GLY A 429 6.12 4.48 1.32
C GLY A 429 6.98 5.57 0.66
N ILE A 430 7.30 5.44 -0.63
CA ILE A 430 8.04 6.47 -1.39
C ILE A 430 7.27 7.80 -1.36
N VAL A 431 5.95 7.78 -1.60
CA VAL A 431 5.09 8.97 -1.57
C VAL A 431 5.18 9.68 -0.21
N LEU A 432 5.10 8.92 0.90
CA LEU A 432 5.25 9.47 2.25
C LEU A 432 6.62 10.11 2.48
N VAL A 433 7.71 9.43 2.10
CA VAL A 433 9.07 9.93 2.32
C VAL A 433 9.39 11.13 1.43
N VAL A 434 8.88 11.17 0.20
CA VAL A 434 8.94 12.35 -0.69
C VAL A 434 8.28 13.56 -0.04
N ILE A 435 7.10 13.42 0.55
CA ILE A 435 6.41 14.52 1.25
C ILE A 435 7.23 14.99 2.47
N LEU A 436 7.78 14.07 3.26
CA LEU A 436 8.62 14.42 4.41
C LEU A 436 9.90 15.17 4.00
N LEU A 437 10.62 14.68 2.99
CA LEU A 437 11.84 15.29 2.47
C LEU A 437 11.57 16.65 1.84
N ALA A 438 10.57 16.76 0.96
CA ALA A 438 10.18 18.03 0.35
C ALA A 438 9.75 19.08 1.39
N ARG A 439 9.12 18.65 2.50
CA ARG A 439 8.76 19.56 3.60
C ARG A 439 9.99 20.14 4.31
N GLU A 440 11.05 19.37 4.49
CA GLU A 440 12.31 19.83 5.09
C GLU A 440 13.15 20.68 4.11
N VAL A 441 13.12 20.35 2.82
CA VAL A 441 13.85 21.06 1.74
C VAL A 441 13.21 22.39 1.34
N ALA A 442 11.88 22.44 1.27
CA ALA A 442 11.12 23.50 0.62
C ALA A 442 9.79 23.90 1.29
N GLY A 443 9.38 23.24 2.38
CA GLY A 443 8.18 23.58 3.14
C GLY A 443 6.89 22.92 2.65
N SER A 444 5.83 23.04 3.44
CA SER A 444 4.60 22.23 3.31
C SER A 444 3.87 22.36 1.97
N GLY A 445 3.90 23.52 1.31
CA GLY A 445 3.23 23.71 0.01
C GLY A 445 3.87 22.89 -1.10
N VAL A 446 5.20 22.99 -1.24
CA VAL A 446 5.98 22.18 -2.18
C VAL A 446 5.90 20.69 -1.82
N ALA A 447 5.82 20.36 -0.53
CA ALA A 447 5.70 18.98 -0.06
C ALA A 447 4.44 18.25 -0.58
N LEU A 448 3.29 18.92 -0.61
CA LEU A 448 2.06 18.35 -1.15
C LEU A 448 2.13 18.18 -2.68
N VAL A 449 2.76 19.11 -3.40
CA VAL A 449 2.98 19.01 -4.85
C VAL A 449 3.93 17.85 -5.19
N ALA A 450 5.05 17.74 -4.48
CA ALA A 450 6.02 16.65 -4.67
C ALA A 450 5.39 15.28 -4.37
N GLY A 451 4.58 15.19 -3.30
CA GLY A 451 3.82 13.98 -2.97
C GLY A 451 2.79 13.61 -4.03
N PHE A 452 2.04 14.59 -4.55
CA PHE A 452 1.09 14.35 -5.63
C PHE A 452 1.79 13.85 -6.90
N LEU A 453 2.90 14.48 -7.30
CA LEU A 453 3.72 14.01 -8.42
C LEU A 453 4.19 12.56 -8.20
N ALA A 454 4.75 12.24 -7.03
CA ALA A 454 5.21 10.89 -6.72
C ALA A 454 4.08 9.84 -6.63
N ALA A 455 2.86 10.26 -6.32
CA ALA A 455 1.68 9.40 -6.31
C ALA A 455 1.25 8.96 -7.72
N VAL A 456 1.29 9.87 -8.71
CA VAL A 456 0.78 9.62 -10.08
C VAL A 456 1.84 9.25 -11.11
N TYR A 457 3.12 9.56 -10.88
CA TYR A 457 4.19 9.44 -11.88
C TYR A 457 4.57 7.99 -12.21
N PRO A 458 4.41 7.51 -13.46
CA PRO A 458 4.51 6.08 -13.76
C PRO A 458 5.90 5.44 -13.61
N ASN A 459 6.99 6.19 -13.74
CA ASN A 459 8.34 5.66 -13.47
C ASN A 459 8.54 5.23 -12.00
N LEU A 460 7.62 5.60 -11.09
CA LEU A 460 7.61 5.14 -9.70
C LEU A 460 6.63 3.99 -9.42
N TRP A 461 5.60 3.75 -10.24
CA TRP A 461 4.60 2.70 -9.96
C TRP A 461 4.67 1.48 -10.88
N ILE A 462 5.14 1.62 -12.13
CA ILE A 462 5.30 0.48 -13.06
C ILE A 462 6.24 -0.60 -12.47
N LEU A 463 7.21 -0.21 -11.65
CA LEU A 463 8.18 -1.12 -11.05
C LEU A 463 7.65 -1.84 -9.79
N ASP A 464 6.63 -1.28 -9.12
CA ASP A 464 5.95 -1.95 -7.98
C ASP A 464 5.14 -3.18 -8.46
N GLU A 465 4.67 -3.13 -9.71
CA GLU A 465 3.76 -4.12 -10.32
C GLU A 465 4.46 -5.37 -10.87
N ILE A 466 5.75 -5.27 -11.18
CA ILE A 466 6.51 -6.33 -11.88
C ILE A 466 7.29 -7.23 -10.89
N LEU A 467 7.43 -6.83 -9.62
CA LEU A 467 8.35 -7.40 -8.62
C LEU A 467 9.84 -7.10 -8.86
N PHE A 468 10.19 -5.83 -9.09
CA PHE A 468 11.59 -5.39 -9.04
C PHE A 468 11.96 -4.81 -7.66
N PRO A 469 13.22 -4.92 -7.20
CA PRO A 469 13.70 -4.34 -5.94
C PRO A 469 13.90 -2.81 -6.02
N GLU A 470 13.83 -2.25 -7.23
CA GLU A 470 14.00 -0.83 -7.55
C GLU A 470 13.17 0.13 -6.66
N PRO A 471 11.88 -0.11 -6.34
CA PRO A 471 11.12 0.74 -5.43
C PRO A 471 11.64 0.68 -3.99
N LEU A 472 12.13 -0.48 -3.54
CA LEU A 472 12.73 -0.62 -2.21
C LEU A 472 14.07 0.13 -2.14
N ALA A 473 14.90 0.02 -3.19
CA ALA A 473 16.11 0.81 -3.32
C ALA A 473 15.81 2.32 -3.37
N ALA A 474 14.79 2.74 -4.12
CA ALA A 474 14.37 4.14 -4.20
C ALA A 474 13.84 4.68 -2.86
N LEU A 475 13.05 3.89 -2.12
CA LEU A 475 12.61 4.22 -0.76
C LEU A 475 13.80 4.42 0.18
N LEU A 476 14.76 3.48 0.17
CA LEU A 476 15.93 3.51 1.04
C LEU A 476 16.91 4.63 0.66
N THR A 477 17.10 4.92 -0.64
CA THR A 477 17.85 6.09 -1.12
C THR A 477 17.18 7.39 -0.67
N THR A 478 15.86 7.53 -0.82
CA THR A 478 15.15 8.75 -0.39
C THR A 478 15.19 8.93 1.13
N LEU A 479 15.12 7.84 1.89
CA LEU A 479 15.35 7.84 3.34
C LEU A 479 16.78 8.25 3.71
N ALA A 480 17.81 7.75 3.00
CA ALA A 480 19.20 8.16 3.22
C ALA A 480 19.40 9.67 2.95
N VAL A 481 18.77 10.22 1.90
CA VAL A 481 18.77 11.67 1.62
C VAL A 481 18.05 12.46 2.72
N LEU A 482 16.88 12.00 3.19
CA LEU A 482 16.18 12.58 4.34
C LEU A 482 17.03 12.57 5.61
N PHE A 483 17.67 11.44 5.93
CA PHE A 483 18.54 11.34 7.09
C PHE A 483 19.84 12.15 6.95
N ALA A 484 20.35 12.40 5.74
CA ALA A 484 21.45 13.32 5.51
C ALA A 484 21.07 14.79 5.79
N TYR A 485 19.87 15.24 5.38
CA TYR A 485 19.36 16.57 5.76
C TYR A 485 19.18 16.71 7.28
N ARG A 486 18.54 15.73 7.93
CA ARG A 486 18.36 15.71 9.39
C ARG A 486 19.67 15.64 10.16
N TRP A 487 20.62 14.82 9.69
CA TRP A 487 21.97 14.73 10.26
C TRP A 487 22.69 16.07 10.16
N ARG A 488 22.60 16.81 9.04
CA ARG A 488 23.21 18.14 8.92
C ARG A 488 22.54 19.18 9.83
N ALA A 489 21.22 19.09 10.01
CA ALA A 489 20.48 19.98 10.90
C ALA A 489 20.80 19.73 12.39
N SER A 490 21.11 18.49 12.78
CA SER A 490 21.50 18.13 14.15
C SER A 490 22.50 16.96 14.17
N PRO A 491 23.81 17.23 13.95
CA PRO A 491 24.83 16.20 13.85
C PRO A 491 24.95 15.40 15.15
N SER A 492 24.75 14.08 15.08
CA SER A 492 24.79 13.20 16.25
C SER A 492 25.19 11.78 15.86
N TRP A 493 25.71 11.01 16.82
CA TRP A 493 26.04 9.59 16.62
C TRP A 493 24.78 8.78 16.26
N ARG A 494 23.61 9.12 16.83
CA ARG A 494 22.32 8.49 16.51
C ARG A 494 21.92 8.72 15.05
N ALA A 495 21.99 9.97 14.57
CA ALA A 495 21.71 10.27 13.16
C ALA A 495 22.73 9.59 12.22
N SER A 496 23.98 9.45 12.65
CA SER A 496 25.04 8.76 11.90
C SER A 496 24.77 7.25 11.79
N ALA A 497 24.36 6.62 12.89
CA ALA A 497 23.94 5.22 12.93
C ALA A 497 22.73 4.94 12.02
N VAL A 498 21.70 5.80 12.11
CA VAL A 498 20.50 5.68 11.26
C VAL A 498 20.85 5.84 9.78
N LEU A 499 21.71 6.80 9.42
CA LEU A 499 22.18 6.98 8.04
C LEU A 499 22.97 5.77 7.53
N GLY A 500 23.94 5.26 8.31
CA GLY A 500 24.73 4.08 7.94
C GLY A 500 23.91 2.81 7.80
N GLY A 501 22.98 2.55 8.73
CA GLY A 501 22.05 1.42 8.64
C GLY A 501 21.09 1.54 7.45
N THR A 502 20.60 2.73 7.13
CA THR A 502 19.74 2.95 5.95
C THR A 502 20.50 2.70 4.64
N ILE A 503 21.76 3.14 4.56
CA ILE A 503 22.61 2.90 3.39
C ILE A 503 22.97 1.40 3.24
N ALA A 504 23.20 0.68 4.35
CA ALA A 504 23.42 -0.77 4.33
C ALA A 504 22.19 -1.56 3.90
N LEU A 505 20.99 -1.19 4.39
CA LEU A 505 19.74 -1.76 3.89
C LEU A 505 19.58 -1.47 2.38
N GLY A 506 19.93 -0.26 1.92
CA GLY A 506 19.97 0.07 0.49
C GLY A 506 20.87 -0.87 -0.30
N ALA A 507 22.12 -1.06 0.15
CA ALA A 507 23.10 -1.96 -0.47
C ALA A 507 22.67 -3.45 -0.45
N LEU A 508 21.89 -3.87 0.56
CA LEU A 508 21.31 -5.23 0.63
C LEU A 508 20.04 -5.40 -0.21
N ALA A 509 19.39 -4.32 -0.65
CA ALA A 509 18.32 -4.38 -1.65
C ALA A 509 18.90 -4.38 -3.07
N ARG A 510 19.84 -3.47 -3.36
CA ARG A 510 20.56 -3.36 -4.63
C ARG A 510 22.00 -2.87 -4.38
N GLY A 511 23.00 -3.58 -4.92
CA GLY A 511 24.40 -3.45 -4.51
C GLY A 511 24.98 -2.03 -4.64
N GLU A 512 24.55 -1.28 -5.66
CA GLU A 512 24.92 0.11 -5.92
C GLU A 512 24.56 1.08 -4.77
N GLY A 513 23.69 0.67 -3.82
CA GLY A 513 23.41 1.45 -2.62
C GLY A 513 24.67 1.79 -1.80
N ILE A 514 25.74 1.00 -1.91
CA ILE A 514 27.05 1.28 -1.30
C ILE A 514 27.67 2.60 -1.78
N LEU A 515 27.37 3.04 -3.02
CA LEU A 515 27.88 4.30 -3.57
C LEU A 515 27.48 5.53 -2.74
N LEU A 516 26.39 5.44 -1.96
CA LEU A 516 25.96 6.51 -1.04
C LEU A 516 26.99 6.77 0.07
N LEU A 517 27.87 5.83 0.43
CA LEU A 517 28.96 6.10 1.38
C LEU A 517 29.94 7.15 0.80
N GLY A 518 30.36 6.98 -0.45
CA GLY A 518 31.26 7.91 -1.14
C GLY A 518 30.55 9.19 -1.61
N LEU A 519 29.39 9.05 -2.26
CA LEU A 519 28.68 10.17 -2.89
C LEU A 519 27.87 11.02 -1.90
N LEU A 520 27.28 10.40 -0.86
CA LEU A 520 26.49 11.13 0.15
C LEU A 520 27.32 11.39 1.41
N VAL A 521 27.76 10.34 2.11
CA VAL A 521 28.30 10.48 3.49
C VAL A 521 29.60 11.27 3.52
N LEU A 522 30.58 10.92 2.67
CA LEU A 522 31.88 11.60 2.66
C LEU A 522 31.76 13.13 2.49
N PRO A 523 31.08 13.68 1.46
CA PRO A 523 30.92 15.13 1.35
C PRO A 523 29.95 15.72 2.39
N CYS A 524 28.97 14.96 2.91
CA CYS A 524 28.17 15.40 4.05
C CYS A 524 29.04 15.69 5.30
N VAL A 525 30.04 14.85 5.58
CA VAL A 525 30.89 14.99 6.78
C VAL A 525 32.10 15.90 6.56
N VAL A 526 32.72 15.89 5.38
CA VAL A 526 34.00 16.58 5.12
C VAL A 526 33.83 18.03 4.68
N LEU A 527 32.77 18.38 3.93
CA LEU A 527 32.59 19.76 3.44
C LEU A 527 32.19 20.78 4.52
N PRO A 528 31.40 20.46 5.57
CA PRO A 528 31.06 21.43 6.61
C PRO A 528 32.27 21.87 7.44
N LYS A 529 32.70 23.13 7.28
CA LYS A 529 33.77 23.75 8.08
C LYS A 529 33.45 23.86 9.58
N SER A 530 32.19 23.65 9.99
CA SER A 530 31.73 23.67 11.38
C SER A 530 32.09 22.40 12.19
N LEU A 531 32.54 21.32 11.56
CA LEU A 531 32.90 20.07 12.23
C LEU A 531 34.42 19.94 12.38
N SER A 532 34.91 19.80 13.61
CA SER A 532 36.32 19.51 13.90
C SER A 532 36.74 18.11 13.41
N LEU A 533 38.03 17.90 13.14
CA LEU A 533 38.54 16.65 12.55
C LEU A 533 38.16 15.41 13.37
N GLY A 534 38.32 15.45 14.70
CA GLY A 534 37.92 14.34 15.57
C GLY A 534 36.42 14.03 15.54
N THR A 535 35.58 15.04 15.36
CA THR A 535 34.12 14.84 15.20
C THR A 535 33.78 14.27 13.82
N ARG A 536 34.47 14.71 12.76
CA ARG A 536 34.34 14.12 11.42
C ARG A 536 34.69 12.62 11.42
N VAL A 537 35.82 12.25 12.03
CA VAL A 537 36.24 10.85 12.18
C VAL A 537 35.21 10.05 12.97
N LYS A 538 34.71 10.55 14.10
CA LYS A 538 33.64 9.90 14.88
C LYS A 538 32.36 9.65 14.05
N HIS A 539 31.96 10.59 13.19
CA HIS A 539 30.80 10.39 12.31
C HIS A 539 31.06 9.34 11.22
N LEU A 540 32.22 9.38 10.54
CA LEU A 540 32.58 8.40 9.51
C LEU A 540 32.70 6.98 10.09
N VAL A 541 33.36 6.83 11.25
CA VAL A 541 33.48 5.56 11.97
C VAL A 541 32.10 5.05 12.41
N MET A 542 31.22 5.90 12.93
CA MET A 542 29.87 5.46 13.34
C MET A 542 29.01 5.02 12.15
N VAL A 543 29.10 5.71 11.00
CA VAL A 543 28.44 5.26 9.76
C VAL A 543 29.01 3.93 9.30
N GLY A 544 30.33 3.80 9.18
CA GLY A 544 31.01 2.59 8.69
C GLY A 544 30.78 1.37 9.59
N LEU A 545 30.80 1.55 10.91
CA LEU A 545 30.55 0.49 11.89
C LEU A 545 29.11 -0.04 11.81
N VAL A 546 28.11 0.84 11.73
CA VAL A 546 26.70 0.40 11.61
C VAL A 546 26.40 -0.14 10.22
N PHE A 547 27.01 0.42 9.17
CA PHE A 547 26.92 -0.14 7.82
C PHE A 547 27.47 -1.57 7.78
N GLY A 548 28.69 -1.77 8.28
CA GLY A 548 29.36 -3.07 8.38
C GLY A 548 28.55 -4.07 9.21
N LEU A 549 28.04 -3.65 10.38
CA LEU A 549 27.21 -4.49 11.24
C LEU A 549 25.94 -4.99 10.51
N VAL A 550 25.28 -4.13 9.73
CA VAL A 550 24.03 -4.48 9.03
C VAL A 550 24.29 -5.39 7.82
N ILE A 551 25.38 -5.21 7.06
CA ILE A 551 25.72 -6.14 5.96
C ILE A 551 26.32 -7.47 6.45
N SER A 552 26.97 -7.47 7.61
CA SER A 552 27.78 -8.61 8.06
C SER A 552 27.06 -9.98 8.13
N PRO A 553 25.76 -10.13 8.47
CA PRO A 553 25.11 -11.44 8.46
C PRO A 553 25.04 -12.07 7.07
N TRP A 554 24.89 -11.25 6.02
CA TRP A 554 24.87 -11.71 4.63
C TRP A 554 26.28 -12.00 4.12
N SER A 555 27.22 -11.07 4.29
CA SER A 555 28.61 -11.27 3.86
C SER A 555 29.25 -12.47 4.57
N LEU A 556 28.97 -12.69 5.86
CA LEU A 556 29.44 -13.85 6.62
C LEU A 556 28.75 -15.16 6.20
N ARG A 557 27.48 -15.13 5.78
CA ARG A 557 26.84 -16.29 5.13
C ARG A 557 27.57 -16.62 3.84
N ASN A 558 27.86 -15.64 3.00
CA ASN A 558 28.49 -15.86 1.70
C ASN A 558 29.92 -16.44 1.85
N VAL A 559 30.73 -15.88 2.75
CA VAL A 559 32.10 -16.37 3.05
C VAL A 559 32.13 -17.80 3.65
N ARG A 560 30.99 -18.32 4.14
CA ARG A 560 30.85 -19.72 4.60
C ARG A 560 30.28 -20.67 3.55
N VAL A 561 29.80 -20.14 2.43
CA VAL A 561 29.06 -20.87 1.40
C VAL A 561 29.85 -20.97 0.09
N PHE A 562 30.68 -19.97 -0.20
CA PHE A 562 31.43 -19.85 -1.44
C PHE A 562 32.93 -19.89 -1.23
N VAL A 563 33.67 -20.32 -2.26
CA VAL A 563 35.13 -20.39 -2.30
C VAL A 563 35.75 -18.98 -2.28
N ASN A 564 35.17 -18.04 -3.04
CA ASN A 564 35.61 -16.64 -3.06
C ASN A 564 34.73 -15.76 -2.17
N VAL A 565 35.32 -14.67 -1.66
CA VAL A 565 34.60 -13.68 -0.86
C VAL A 565 33.61 -12.91 -1.72
N VAL A 566 32.30 -13.11 -1.49
CA VAL A 566 31.20 -12.34 -2.11
C VAL A 566 30.55 -11.41 -1.07
N PRO A 567 30.92 -10.11 -1.00
CA PRO A 567 30.43 -9.23 0.06
C PRO A 567 28.93 -8.91 -0.03
N LEU A 568 28.40 -8.78 -1.25
CA LEU A 568 27.01 -8.38 -1.52
C LEU A 568 26.31 -9.24 -2.58
N SER A 569 26.86 -9.37 -3.79
CA SER A 569 26.18 -10.09 -4.88
C SER A 569 27.15 -10.47 -6.01
N THR A 570 26.86 -11.57 -6.71
CA THR A 570 27.59 -12.07 -7.89
C THR A 570 27.04 -11.50 -9.22
N ASN A 571 25.78 -11.06 -9.29
CA ASN A 571 25.19 -10.43 -10.49
C ASN A 571 26.01 -9.22 -11.01
N SER A 572 26.61 -8.43 -10.11
CA SER A 572 27.51 -7.32 -10.50
C SER A 572 28.77 -7.76 -11.25
N ASN A 573 29.18 -9.03 -11.12
CA ASN A 573 30.27 -9.59 -11.90
C ASN A 573 29.76 -10.01 -13.30
N GLU A 574 28.70 -10.81 -13.35
CA GLU A 574 28.11 -11.33 -14.60
C GLU A 574 27.58 -10.21 -15.52
N LEU A 575 27.09 -9.11 -14.95
CA LEU A 575 26.56 -8.01 -15.74
C LEU A 575 27.55 -7.46 -16.78
N LEU A 576 28.87 -7.58 -16.54
CA LEU A 576 29.88 -7.11 -17.49
C LEU A 576 29.95 -7.93 -18.79
N VAL A 577 29.64 -9.24 -18.81
CA VAL A 577 29.64 -9.98 -20.09
C VAL A 577 28.41 -9.63 -20.93
N TYR A 578 27.26 -9.34 -20.30
CA TYR A 578 26.08 -8.86 -21.03
C TYR A 578 26.21 -7.42 -21.55
N ALA A 579 27.05 -6.61 -20.91
CA ALA A 579 27.20 -5.18 -21.23
C ALA A 579 28.37 -4.88 -22.19
N ASN A 580 29.27 -5.84 -22.44
CA ASN A 580 30.50 -5.65 -23.23
C ASN A 580 30.65 -6.75 -24.29
N CYS A 581 30.07 -6.47 -25.46
CA CYS A 581 30.04 -7.35 -26.63
C CYS A 581 29.53 -6.59 -27.86
N ASP A 582 29.74 -7.13 -29.07
CA ASP A 582 29.50 -6.43 -30.34
C ASP A 582 28.10 -5.81 -30.47
N THR A 583 27.08 -6.56 -30.05
CA THR A 583 25.66 -6.16 -30.14
C THR A 583 25.36 -4.86 -29.39
N VAL A 584 26.13 -4.55 -28.34
CA VAL A 584 26.00 -3.35 -27.49
C VAL A 584 27.14 -2.34 -27.64
N TYR A 585 28.16 -2.62 -28.48
CA TYR A 585 29.25 -1.70 -28.84
C TYR A 585 29.09 -1.11 -30.25
N SER A 586 28.84 -1.95 -31.25
CA SER A 586 28.68 -1.57 -32.66
C SER A 586 27.27 -1.87 -33.21
N GLY A 587 26.57 -2.84 -32.62
CA GLY A 587 25.28 -3.33 -33.08
C GLY A 587 24.03 -2.54 -32.66
N GLY A 588 22.87 -3.16 -32.88
CA GLY A 588 21.54 -2.58 -32.67
C GLY A 588 21.22 -2.19 -31.24
N LEU A 589 21.95 -2.70 -30.25
CA LEU A 589 21.73 -2.47 -28.82
C LEU A 589 22.76 -1.53 -28.18
N LEU A 590 23.53 -0.75 -28.97
CA LEU A 590 24.52 0.24 -28.51
C LEU A 590 24.15 0.91 -27.16
N GLY A 591 24.94 0.65 -26.11
CA GLY A 591 24.77 1.21 -24.76
C GLY A 591 23.70 0.54 -23.87
N TYR A 592 23.15 -0.60 -24.29
CA TYR A 592 22.25 -1.46 -23.52
C TYR A 592 22.99 -2.74 -23.04
N TRP A 593 22.26 -3.83 -22.77
CA TRP A 593 22.78 -5.17 -22.51
C TRP A 593 22.22 -6.20 -23.50
N ASP A 594 22.88 -7.35 -23.63
CA ASP A 594 22.43 -8.49 -24.43
C ASP A 594 22.71 -9.81 -23.69
N PHE A 595 21.65 -10.50 -23.26
CA PHE A 595 21.75 -11.80 -22.58
C PHE A 595 22.51 -12.83 -23.43
N TYR A 596 22.32 -12.79 -24.75
CA TYR A 596 22.94 -13.72 -25.68
C TYR A 596 24.46 -13.56 -25.78
N CYS A 597 25.07 -12.52 -25.21
CA CYS A 597 26.53 -12.42 -25.13
C CYS A 597 27.14 -13.52 -24.27
N GLN A 598 26.55 -13.79 -23.09
CA GLN A 598 26.95 -14.92 -22.25
C GLN A 598 26.59 -16.26 -22.91
N GLU A 599 25.38 -16.36 -23.49
CA GLU A 599 24.90 -17.60 -24.08
C GLU A 599 25.73 -18.03 -25.31
N ARG A 600 26.18 -17.09 -26.15
CA ARG A 600 27.12 -17.38 -27.25
C ARG A 600 28.43 -17.96 -26.73
N ILE A 601 29.05 -17.35 -25.72
CA ILE A 601 30.30 -17.86 -25.11
C ILE A 601 30.08 -19.25 -24.48
N ARG A 602 29.02 -19.40 -23.68
CA ARG A 602 28.61 -20.68 -23.06
C ARG A 602 28.38 -21.78 -24.09
N SER A 603 27.78 -21.45 -25.24
CA SER A 603 27.56 -22.43 -26.33
C SER A 603 28.85 -22.89 -27.03
N ALA A 604 29.88 -22.04 -27.06
CA ALA A 604 31.14 -22.31 -27.73
C ALA A 604 32.22 -22.93 -26.80
N GLN A 605 32.17 -22.62 -25.50
CA GLN A 605 33.21 -23.00 -24.52
C GLN A 605 32.68 -23.89 -23.37
N GLY A 606 31.36 -24.11 -23.29
CA GLY A 606 30.71 -24.72 -22.13
C GLY A 606 30.50 -23.73 -20.98
N GLU A 607 29.91 -24.21 -19.88
CA GLU A 607 29.82 -23.42 -18.65
C GLU A 607 31.15 -23.49 -17.88
N PHE A 608 31.60 -22.38 -17.31
CA PHE A 608 32.82 -22.36 -16.53
C PHE A 608 32.71 -23.25 -15.27
N PRO A 609 33.64 -24.18 -15.03
CA PRO A 609 33.65 -25.00 -13.82
C PRO A 609 34.03 -24.20 -12.58
N GLY A 610 33.24 -24.35 -11.52
CA GLY A 610 33.43 -23.73 -10.22
C GLY A 610 32.12 -23.64 -9.44
N ASP A 611 32.13 -22.90 -8.32
CA ASP A 611 30.90 -22.38 -7.71
C ASP A 611 30.49 -21.02 -8.32
N GLU A 612 29.34 -20.49 -7.92
CA GLU A 612 28.83 -19.18 -8.38
C GLU A 612 29.85 -18.04 -8.20
N SER A 613 30.69 -18.11 -7.15
CA SER A 613 31.71 -17.09 -6.86
C SER A 613 32.96 -17.21 -7.75
N GLN A 614 33.22 -18.38 -8.31
CA GLN A 614 34.28 -18.61 -9.30
C GLN A 614 33.78 -18.33 -10.72
N THR A 615 32.59 -18.83 -11.07
CA THR A 615 31.98 -18.67 -12.39
C THR A 615 31.63 -17.22 -12.69
N SER A 616 31.03 -16.49 -11.73
CA SER A 616 30.72 -15.07 -11.93
C SER A 616 31.98 -14.22 -12.12
N LEU A 617 33.08 -14.49 -11.42
CA LEU A 617 34.36 -13.79 -11.64
C LEU A 617 34.91 -14.01 -13.05
N ARG A 618 34.79 -15.21 -13.62
CA ARG A 618 35.17 -15.46 -15.02
C ARG A 618 34.28 -14.73 -16.02
N TRP A 619 32.97 -14.62 -15.74
CA TRP A 619 32.07 -13.78 -16.55
C TRP A 619 32.41 -12.29 -16.45
N ARG A 620 32.81 -11.79 -15.26
CA ARG A 620 33.35 -10.43 -15.10
C ARG A 620 34.57 -10.21 -15.96
N ASP A 621 35.52 -11.14 -15.88
CA ASP A 621 36.83 -11.00 -16.53
C ASP A 621 36.68 -11.05 -18.05
N ALA A 622 35.90 -11.99 -18.61
CA ALA A 622 35.56 -12.01 -20.04
C ALA A 622 34.91 -10.70 -20.54
N GLY A 623 34.05 -10.08 -19.73
CA GLY A 623 33.44 -8.78 -20.04
C GLY A 623 34.39 -7.58 -19.90
N LEU A 624 35.42 -7.68 -19.05
CA LEU A 624 36.47 -6.67 -18.90
C LEU A 624 37.52 -6.78 -20.01
N ASP A 625 37.89 -8.00 -20.41
CA ASP A 625 38.84 -8.27 -21.48
C ASP A 625 38.29 -7.71 -22.81
N TYR A 626 37.02 -8.01 -23.15
CA TYR A 626 36.36 -7.40 -24.32
C TYR A 626 36.37 -5.87 -24.26
N ALA A 627 36.09 -5.28 -23.08
CA ALA A 627 36.10 -3.83 -22.90
C ALA A 627 37.51 -3.21 -23.02
N GLY A 628 38.56 -3.97 -22.69
CA GLY A 628 39.96 -3.61 -22.89
C GLY A 628 40.36 -3.65 -24.36
N ASP A 629 40.05 -4.73 -25.06
CA ASP A 629 40.30 -4.88 -26.51
C ASP A 629 39.59 -3.78 -27.33
N HIS A 630 38.39 -3.38 -26.89
CA HIS A 630 37.59 -2.33 -27.52
C HIS A 630 37.70 -0.96 -26.83
N ALA A 631 38.82 -0.68 -26.12
CA ALA A 631 38.98 0.53 -25.32
C ALA A 631 38.82 1.84 -26.11
N ALA A 632 39.11 1.86 -27.41
CA ALA A 632 38.87 3.00 -28.29
C ALA A 632 37.37 3.34 -28.49
N GLU A 633 36.48 2.35 -28.34
CA GLU A 633 35.03 2.53 -28.47
C GLU A 633 34.35 2.88 -27.15
N LEU A 634 35.00 2.64 -26.01
CA LEU A 634 34.44 2.93 -24.67
C LEU A 634 33.85 4.33 -24.54
N PRO A 635 34.48 5.45 -24.98
CA PRO A 635 33.89 6.78 -24.85
C PRO A 635 32.52 6.91 -25.54
N LYS A 636 32.34 6.29 -26.71
CA LYS A 636 31.06 6.22 -27.45
C LYS A 636 30.04 5.39 -26.67
N VAL A 637 30.43 4.22 -26.18
CA VAL A 637 29.53 3.30 -25.46
C VAL A 637 29.08 3.90 -24.12
N LEU A 638 30.01 4.47 -23.34
CA LEU A 638 29.73 5.16 -22.09
C LEU A 638 28.79 6.36 -22.28
N ALA A 639 28.99 7.16 -23.33
CA ALA A 639 28.08 8.23 -23.70
C ALA A 639 26.68 7.69 -24.06
N ALA A 640 26.59 6.62 -24.85
CA ALA A 640 25.31 5.98 -25.20
C ALA A 640 24.59 5.40 -23.97
N ARG A 641 25.31 4.73 -23.05
CA ARG A 641 24.77 4.23 -21.77
C ARG A 641 24.19 5.39 -20.93
N ALA A 642 24.95 6.47 -20.75
CA ALA A 642 24.48 7.64 -20.00
C ALA A 642 23.28 8.32 -20.67
N LEU A 643 23.28 8.49 -21.99
CA LEU A 643 22.16 9.11 -22.71
C LEU A 643 20.91 8.21 -22.74
N ARG A 644 21.03 6.87 -22.78
CA ARG A 644 19.89 5.96 -22.57
C ARG A 644 19.30 6.10 -21.18
N GLN A 645 20.13 6.17 -20.13
CA GLN A 645 19.67 6.30 -18.74
C GLN A 645 18.76 7.51 -18.55
N TRP A 646 19.08 8.62 -19.22
CA TRP A 646 18.31 9.88 -19.20
C TRP A 646 17.33 10.02 -20.38
N GLU A 647 17.06 8.93 -21.12
CA GLU A 647 16.14 8.82 -22.27
C GLU A 647 16.48 9.71 -23.50
N PHE A 648 17.65 10.32 -23.52
CA PHE A 648 18.12 11.17 -24.62
C PHE A 648 18.70 10.40 -25.83
N PHE A 649 18.99 9.10 -25.69
CA PHE A 649 19.40 8.23 -26.81
C PHE A 649 18.46 7.03 -26.95
N ARG A 650 17.88 6.88 -28.14
CA ARG A 650 16.94 5.82 -28.53
C ARG A 650 15.80 5.52 -27.51
N PRO A 651 15.08 6.53 -26.98
CA PRO A 651 14.00 6.29 -26.01
C PRO A 651 12.90 5.35 -26.54
N GLY A 652 12.53 5.45 -27.82
CA GLY A 652 11.58 4.52 -28.45
C GLY A 652 12.05 3.06 -28.47
N GLN A 653 13.36 2.81 -28.39
CA GLN A 653 13.92 1.47 -28.22
C GLN A 653 13.90 1.04 -26.74
N ASN A 654 14.22 1.94 -25.80
CA ASN A 654 14.09 1.66 -24.37
C ASN A 654 12.63 1.34 -23.97
N LEU A 655 11.64 1.98 -24.59
CA LEU A 655 10.21 1.67 -24.42
C LEU A 655 9.84 0.26 -24.92
N ALA A 656 10.49 -0.23 -25.99
CA ALA A 656 10.26 -1.57 -26.51
C ALA A 656 10.98 -2.64 -25.68
N LEU A 657 12.26 -2.44 -25.38
CA LEU A 657 13.06 -3.34 -24.53
C LEU A 657 12.49 -3.44 -23.10
N GLY A 658 11.85 -2.37 -22.62
CA GLY A 658 11.11 -2.40 -21.35
C GLY A 658 9.83 -3.25 -21.40
N GLU A 659 9.21 -3.42 -22.56
CA GLU A 659 8.02 -4.27 -22.73
C GLU A 659 8.39 -5.75 -22.62
N ASP A 660 9.56 -6.14 -23.12
CA ASP A 660 10.17 -7.46 -22.90
C ASP A 660 10.51 -7.70 -21.40
N GLU A 661 10.87 -6.64 -20.66
CA GLU A 661 10.98 -6.64 -19.18
C GLU A 661 9.62 -6.58 -18.44
N GLY A 662 8.50 -6.73 -19.15
CA GLY A 662 7.13 -6.75 -18.59
C GLY A 662 6.53 -5.37 -18.29
N ARG A 663 7.16 -4.27 -18.71
CA ARG A 663 6.68 -2.90 -18.48
C ARG A 663 5.67 -2.50 -19.56
N HIS A 664 4.39 -2.40 -19.20
CA HIS A 664 3.32 -2.03 -20.14
C HIS A 664 3.63 -0.76 -20.96
N ARG A 665 3.68 -0.90 -22.28
CA ARG A 665 4.18 0.10 -23.23
C ARG A 665 3.50 1.46 -23.13
N ALA A 666 2.17 1.50 -23.02
CA ALA A 666 1.45 2.77 -22.92
C ALA A 666 1.73 3.48 -21.58
N SER A 667 1.85 2.72 -20.48
CA SER A 667 2.24 3.28 -19.17
C SER A 667 3.65 3.85 -19.21
N ALA A 668 4.61 3.12 -19.82
CA ALA A 668 5.97 3.59 -20.01
C ALA A 668 6.04 4.83 -20.94
N THR A 669 5.18 4.89 -21.97
CA THR A 669 5.07 6.06 -22.86
C THR A 669 4.55 7.30 -22.11
N VAL A 670 3.54 7.15 -21.25
CA VAL A 670 3.08 8.24 -20.35
C VAL A 670 4.18 8.61 -19.35
N ALA A 671 4.94 7.64 -18.83
CA ALA A 671 6.09 7.88 -17.97
C ALA A 671 7.14 8.78 -18.64
N LEU A 672 7.48 8.49 -19.90
CA LEU A 672 8.41 9.28 -20.72
C LEU A 672 7.85 10.68 -21.02
N ALA A 673 6.57 10.78 -21.38
CA ALA A 673 5.91 12.06 -21.64
C ALA A 673 5.85 12.97 -20.40
N MET A 674 5.68 12.40 -19.20
CA MET A 674 5.76 13.14 -17.93
C MET A 674 7.18 13.47 -17.50
N TYR A 675 8.15 12.59 -17.81
CA TYR A 675 9.54 12.76 -17.43
C TYR A 675 10.18 14.03 -18.00
N TYR A 676 9.97 14.36 -19.29
CA TYR A 676 10.60 15.57 -19.87
C TYR A 676 10.16 16.89 -19.22
N PRO A 677 8.85 17.19 -19.02
CA PRO A 677 8.42 18.36 -18.25
C PRO A 677 8.91 18.33 -16.80
N MET A 678 8.92 17.15 -16.15
CA MET A 678 9.45 17.02 -14.79
C MET A 678 10.96 17.28 -14.73
N LEU A 679 11.73 16.89 -15.74
CA LEU A 679 13.16 17.19 -15.86
C LEU A 679 13.42 18.68 -16.07
N ALA A 680 12.68 19.33 -16.97
CA ALA A 680 12.79 20.78 -17.19
C ALA A 680 12.47 21.57 -15.91
N LEU A 681 11.36 21.24 -15.23
CA LEU A 681 11.00 21.82 -13.93
C LEU A 681 12.02 21.45 -12.84
N GLY A 682 12.59 20.25 -12.89
CA GLY A 682 13.63 19.77 -11.98
C GLY A 682 14.92 20.58 -12.08
N ILE A 683 15.36 20.90 -13.31
CA ILE A 683 16.51 21.77 -13.57
C ILE A 683 16.25 23.19 -13.04
N VAL A 684 15.06 23.75 -13.31
CA VAL A 684 14.66 25.07 -12.77
C VAL A 684 14.63 25.04 -11.23
N GLY A 685 14.08 23.99 -10.63
CA GLY A 685 14.01 23.83 -9.18
C GLY A 685 15.38 23.69 -8.53
N ALA A 686 16.28 22.90 -9.12
CA ALA A 686 17.66 22.78 -8.68
C ALA A 686 18.41 24.12 -8.77
N PHE A 687 18.26 24.85 -9.88
CA PHE A 687 18.85 26.16 -10.08
C PHE A 687 18.34 27.19 -9.07
N VAL A 688 17.03 27.23 -8.81
CA VAL A 688 16.42 28.10 -7.78
C VAL A 688 16.90 27.74 -6.37
N HIS A 689 16.99 26.44 -6.05
CA HIS A 689 17.48 25.97 -4.75
C HIS A 689 18.97 26.32 -4.53
N TRP A 690 19.80 26.19 -5.57
CA TRP A 690 21.21 26.60 -5.58
C TRP A 690 21.38 28.13 -5.50
N ARG A 691 20.63 28.91 -6.28
CA ARG A 691 20.58 30.39 -6.21
C ARG A 691 20.24 30.87 -4.80
N ALA A 692 19.33 30.18 -4.11
CA ALA A 692 18.96 30.44 -2.72
C ALA A 692 20.02 30.00 -1.68
N ARG A 693 21.22 29.59 -2.12
CA ARG A 693 22.33 29.05 -1.30
C ARG A 693 21.94 27.88 -0.38
N ARG A 694 20.86 27.17 -0.70
CA ARG A 694 20.43 25.97 0.03
C ARG A 694 21.27 24.77 -0.38
N TRP A 695 21.34 23.76 0.48
CA TRP A 695 22.20 22.61 0.28
C TRP A 695 21.57 21.61 -0.70
N LEU A 696 21.87 21.81 -1.99
CA LEU A 696 21.35 21.00 -3.09
C LEU A 696 21.94 19.58 -3.16
N LEU A 697 23.16 19.37 -2.67
CA LEU A 697 23.94 18.14 -2.90
C LEU A 697 23.18 16.83 -2.60
N PRO A 698 22.49 16.64 -1.46
CA PRO A 698 21.80 15.38 -1.18
C PRO A 698 20.72 15.01 -2.19
N LEU A 699 20.08 15.99 -2.84
CA LEU A 699 19.09 15.76 -3.90
C LEU A 699 19.74 15.39 -5.25
N ILE A 700 21.01 15.76 -5.47
CA ILE A 700 21.74 15.48 -6.71
C ILE A 700 22.49 14.14 -6.63
N VAL A 701 22.88 13.69 -5.44
CA VAL A 701 23.58 12.40 -5.24
C VAL A 701 22.85 11.20 -5.88
N PRO A 702 21.52 11.04 -5.79
CA PRO A 702 20.81 9.98 -6.51
C PRO A 702 21.02 10.02 -8.03
N PHE A 703 21.02 11.22 -8.65
CA PHE A 703 21.27 11.39 -10.09
C PHE A 703 22.70 10.99 -10.46
N LEU A 704 23.68 11.34 -9.62
CA LEU A 704 25.07 10.91 -9.79
C LEU A 704 25.20 9.39 -9.67
N GLY A 705 24.58 8.80 -8.64
CA GLY A 705 24.58 7.35 -8.41
C GLY A 705 24.04 6.55 -9.59
N VAL A 706 22.84 6.87 -10.09
CA VAL A 706 22.26 6.16 -11.24
C VAL A 706 23.01 6.42 -12.56
N THR A 707 23.75 7.54 -12.67
CA THR A 707 24.65 7.78 -13.82
C THR A 707 25.91 6.90 -13.72
N VAL A 708 26.53 6.80 -12.55
CA VAL A 708 27.69 5.92 -12.33
C VAL A 708 27.32 4.45 -12.55
N VAL A 709 26.14 4.03 -12.09
CA VAL A 709 25.58 2.70 -12.41
C VAL A 709 25.47 2.52 -13.92
N ALA A 710 24.79 3.43 -14.63
CA ALA A 710 24.62 3.31 -16.07
C ALA A 710 25.94 3.26 -16.85
N LEU A 711 26.94 4.05 -16.45
CA LEU A 711 28.27 4.06 -17.08
C LEU A 711 28.96 2.68 -16.97
N TYR A 712 29.04 2.10 -15.76
CA TYR A 712 29.69 0.80 -15.57
C TYR A 712 28.86 -0.37 -16.12
N ALA A 713 27.53 -0.31 -15.95
CA ALA A 713 26.57 -1.30 -16.38
C ALA A 713 26.02 -0.97 -17.78
N TYR A 714 24.74 -0.58 -17.87
CA TYR A 714 24.08 -0.14 -19.09
C TYR A 714 22.99 0.88 -18.79
N GLY A 715 22.54 1.61 -19.82
CA GLY A 715 21.48 2.62 -19.66
C GLY A 715 20.07 2.04 -19.82
N ASN A 716 19.27 2.07 -18.76
CA ASN A 716 17.84 1.74 -18.77
C ASN A 716 17.11 2.58 -17.71
N ALA A 717 16.02 3.27 -18.10
CA ALA A 717 15.18 4.04 -17.17
C ALA A 717 14.70 3.23 -15.93
N ARG A 718 14.64 1.90 -16.01
CA ARG A 718 14.45 0.98 -14.87
C ARG A 718 15.39 1.33 -13.70
N PHE A 719 16.70 1.43 -13.96
CA PHE A 719 17.71 1.75 -12.94
C PHE A 719 17.74 3.22 -12.52
N ARG A 720 16.94 4.10 -13.15
CA ARG A 720 16.80 5.50 -12.73
C ARG A 720 15.90 5.67 -11.51
N ALA A 721 15.13 4.65 -11.13
CA ALA A 721 14.17 4.69 -10.03
C ALA A 721 14.68 5.32 -8.71
N PRO A 722 15.93 5.14 -8.25
CA PRO A 722 16.42 5.83 -7.04
C PRO A 722 16.52 7.35 -7.14
N ALA A 723 16.58 7.92 -8.35
CA ALA A 723 16.62 9.37 -8.59
C ALA A 723 15.24 9.99 -8.83
N GLU A 724 14.26 9.22 -9.31
CA GLU A 724 12.90 9.69 -9.60
C GLU A 724 12.19 10.37 -8.40
N PRO A 725 12.34 9.92 -7.13
CA PRO A 725 11.81 10.63 -5.96
C PRO A 725 12.41 12.04 -5.79
N ALA A 726 13.72 12.20 -6.01
CA ALA A 726 14.37 13.50 -5.95
C ALA A 726 13.96 14.40 -7.13
N LEU A 727 13.67 13.82 -8.30
CA LEU A 727 13.10 14.52 -9.44
C LEU A 727 11.71 15.10 -9.12
N CYS A 728 10.81 14.34 -8.49
CA CYS A 728 9.50 14.84 -8.03
C CYS A 728 9.63 16.07 -7.11
N ILE A 729 10.64 16.09 -6.23
CA ILE A 729 10.88 17.19 -5.30
C ILE A 729 11.42 18.42 -6.01
N LEU A 730 12.43 18.25 -6.87
CA LEU A 730 13.00 19.35 -7.65
C LEU A 730 11.97 19.93 -8.63
N ALA A 731 11.18 19.10 -9.30
CA ALA A 731 10.10 19.54 -10.19
C ALA A 731 9.04 20.36 -9.44
N ALA A 732 8.66 19.96 -8.22
CA ALA A 732 7.74 20.73 -7.37
C ALA A 732 8.31 22.10 -6.95
N ILE A 733 9.62 22.20 -6.69
CA ILE A 733 10.30 23.48 -6.41
C ILE A 733 10.28 24.37 -7.66
N GLY A 734 10.60 23.82 -8.84
CA GLY A 734 10.58 24.55 -10.10
C GLY A 734 9.18 25.06 -10.46
N LEU A 735 8.16 24.21 -10.35
CA LEU A 735 6.76 24.59 -10.59
C LEU A 735 6.31 25.72 -9.65
N ALA A 736 6.64 25.64 -8.36
CA ALA A 736 6.34 26.69 -7.41
C ALA A 736 7.00 28.03 -7.78
N ALA A 737 8.25 28.00 -8.25
CA ALA A 737 8.99 29.19 -8.68
C ALA A 737 8.47 29.81 -9.99
N VAL A 738 7.98 28.99 -10.93
CA VAL A 738 7.30 29.47 -12.15
C VAL A 738 5.96 30.13 -11.79
N VAL A 739 5.14 29.49 -10.97
CA VAL A 739 3.81 30.00 -10.59
C VAL A 739 3.89 31.31 -9.80
N THR A 740 4.89 31.49 -8.93
CA THR A 740 5.09 32.79 -8.24
C THR A 740 5.58 33.88 -9.19
N ARG A 741 6.44 33.55 -10.16
CA ARG A 741 6.94 34.53 -11.14
C ARG A 741 5.85 35.04 -12.07
N VAL A 742 4.94 34.18 -12.54
CA VAL A 742 3.80 34.59 -13.38
C VAL A 742 2.88 35.55 -12.61
N ARG A 743 2.42 35.15 -11.41
CA ARG A 743 1.52 35.99 -10.58
C ARG A 743 2.13 37.31 -10.13
N GLY A 744 3.46 37.39 -10.06
CA GLY A 744 4.18 38.63 -9.80
C GLY A 744 4.30 39.57 -11.01
N GLY A 745 4.08 39.06 -12.23
CA GLY A 745 3.95 39.89 -13.44
C GLY A 745 2.57 40.52 -13.56
N ASP A 746 1.51 39.72 -13.31
CA ASP A 746 0.09 40.11 -13.35
C ASP A 746 -0.30 41.20 -12.31
N SER A 747 0.65 41.68 -11.51
CA SER A 747 0.48 42.76 -10.52
C SER A 747 1.45 43.94 -10.77
N SER A 748 2.02 44.01 -11.98
CA SER A 748 2.91 45.08 -12.46
C SER A 748 2.53 45.62 -13.86
N ALA A 749 1.31 45.32 -14.30
CA ALA A 749 0.68 45.78 -15.54
C ALA A 749 -0.77 46.21 -15.23
#